data_AF-A0A842MNC1-F1
#
_entry.id   AF-A0A842MNC1-F1
#
_cell.length_a   1.000
_cell.length_b   1.000
_cell.length_c   1.000
_cell.angle_alpha   90.00
_cell.angle_beta   90.00
_cell.angle_gamma   90.00
#
_symmetry.space_group_name_H-M   'P 1'
#
loop_
_entity.id
_entity.type
_entity.pdbx_description
1 polymer ?
#
loop_
_entity_poly.entity_id
_entity_poly.type
_entity_poly.pdbx_seq_one_letter_code
_entity_poly.pdbx_strand_id
1 'polypeptide(L)'
;MTVSGVSATDAVNPQEKGLEILDRVLGLNVSGYMTTIKAYNDADPALYLGVAPQVNVEYDLISEKSSLKVLCTFIDGKLQFLHMFDYKGAPLLDEMALTSANVVAKAKAFLDNHRIFTENQLYGGLAKMLDEVAVGNNFTKTSGNVKLEVTFASSYTTFKWIYAFNGVVAPSKFVAIGFKNGYLIAFVDNWQVHEVGSLLINLSEKEAIDIALDAALKHSWSIPLKEETLRNLKVSWAELIFDHSVGADNPRGENLLQLFPVWRVGISLDKWYGNIYGIEIDIWADTKQIRRISEAWSTLPAPEGAPTANLSVLAVSPILMPETADHEKMFRQATNICYAKPDTTLSWMAAPAICIVALGIMPLMAKGKGKRRCIKIVGILMCLSILVVTFIQNTPIKALQTRAAVVWGSESIGAYDPNLGFSWRKHPTEITCQRYISSTIANFFGSNGYTAYNRQGYPGSLKSNILSTLSSLQSSFDRVAVIVFDHGVGSTSYSQAPGEFHFMFEDNIGTKIGSYPGTDQPDNGVYDMDIYPRTVSGKIVFALINTCMSARLTNPITGENWQGLVNGRARGLPFAFTRRIVLPRNHPLFNVVYHISADGYSQPDSGSQCYIGFPWGSASLMQRIPYNTGMEYVHWVYYFFYYALSYDMSVNQALDHASWQCWGQYFGNCPLRTGFTAVWPFYYNGQWNNHYGDGSTMAVYGNGNISLRP
;
A
#
# COMPACT_ATOMS: atom_id res chain seq x y z
N MET A 1 -6.98 11.36 -25.64
CA MET A 1 -6.91 10.37 -26.74
C MET A 1 -8.20 9.58 -26.75
N THR A 2 -8.75 9.28 -27.93
CA THR A 2 -9.80 8.25 -28.09
C THR A 2 -9.10 6.95 -28.45
N VAL A 3 -9.17 5.95 -27.57
CA VAL A 3 -8.63 4.61 -27.85
C VAL A 3 -9.38 4.04 -29.06
N SER A 4 -8.64 3.53 -30.04
CA SER A 4 -9.22 2.90 -31.24
C SER A 4 -10.01 1.65 -30.84
N GLY A 5 -11.23 1.52 -31.35
CA GLY A 5 -12.16 0.48 -30.92
C GLY A 5 -11.67 -0.93 -31.25
N VAL A 6 -11.33 -1.69 -30.21
CA VAL A 6 -11.20 -3.16 -30.30
C VAL A 6 -12.57 -3.72 -30.73
N SER A 7 -12.57 -4.64 -31.68
CA SER A 7 -13.77 -5.37 -32.11
C SER A 7 -14.44 -6.03 -30.90
N ALA A 8 -15.74 -5.79 -30.72
CA ALA A 8 -16.53 -6.34 -29.60
C ALA A 8 -16.91 -7.83 -29.80
N THR A 9 -15.93 -8.65 -30.20
CA THR A 9 -16.04 -10.10 -30.30
C THR A 9 -15.88 -10.72 -28.92
N ASP A 10 -17.01 -11.16 -28.34
CA ASP A 10 -17.13 -12.11 -27.22
C ASP A 10 -16.10 -11.92 -26.10
N ALA A 11 -16.10 -10.72 -25.51
CA ALA A 11 -15.37 -10.42 -24.28
C ALA A 11 -15.98 -11.22 -23.10
N VAL A 12 -15.50 -12.45 -22.93
CA VAL A 12 -15.97 -13.42 -21.92
C VAL A 12 -16.08 -12.75 -20.54
N ASN A 13 -17.26 -12.86 -19.93
CA ASN A 13 -17.56 -12.27 -18.63
C ASN A 13 -16.51 -12.72 -17.58
N PRO A 14 -15.78 -11.80 -16.91
CA PRO A 14 -14.81 -12.17 -15.88
C PRO A 14 -15.37 -13.03 -14.74
N GLN A 15 -16.68 -12.97 -14.51
CA GLN A 15 -17.40 -13.82 -13.56
C GLN A 15 -17.43 -15.30 -13.99
N GLU A 16 -17.81 -15.55 -15.24
CA GLU A 16 -17.88 -16.90 -15.81
C GLU A 16 -16.47 -17.46 -16.02
N LYS A 17 -15.56 -16.62 -16.54
CA LYS A 17 -14.15 -16.98 -16.73
C LYS A 17 -13.46 -17.37 -15.43
N GLY A 18 -13.77 -16.72 -14.31
CA GLY A 18 -13.24 -17.09 -13.00
C GLY A 18 -13.76 -18.43 -12.52
N LEU A 19 -15.04 -18.75 -12.71
CA LEU A 19 -15.56 -20.09 -12.42
C LEU A 19 -14.90 -21.17 -13.27
N GLU A 20 -14.71 -20.93 -14.57
CA GLU A 20 -13.97 -21.86 -15.44
C GLU A 20 -12.52 -22.07 -14.99
N ILE A 21 -11.85 -21.06 -14.42
CA ILE A 21 -10.50 -21.20 -13.85
C ILE A 21 -10.54 -22.05 -12.58
N LEU A 22 -11.52 -21.84 -11.70
CA LEU A 22 -11.68 -22.62 -10.47
C LEU A 22 -11.96 -24.10 -10.79
N ASP A 23 -12.82 -24.36 -11.78
CA ASP A 23 -13.16 -25.69 -12.26
C ASP A 23 -11.97 -26.34 -13.02
N ARG A 24 -11.54 -25.75 -14.13
CA ARG A 24 -10.64 -26.37 -15.11
C ARG A 24 -9.16 -26.21 -14.81
N VAL A 25 -8.76 -25.25 -13.97
CA VAL A 25 -7.34 -25.03 -13.59
C VAL A 25 -7.05 -25.49 -12.15
N LEU A 26 -7.94 -25.18 -11.21
CA LEU A 26 -7.80 -25.62 -9.81
C LEU A 26 -8.45 -26.98 -9.53
N GLY A 27 -9.14 -27.58 -10.51
CA GLY A 27 -9.79 -28.89 -10.36
C GLY A 27 -10.90 -28.92 -9.31
N LEU A 28 -11.44 -27.76 -8.92
CA LEU A 28 -12.49 -27.65 -7.91
C LEU A 28 -13.81 -28.10 -8.51
N ASN A 29 -14.54 -28.96 -7.81
CA ASN A 29 -15.90 -29.31 -8.23
C ASN A 29 -16.84 -28.12 -7.96
N VAL A 30 -16.89 -27.14 -8.86
CA VAL A 30 -17.71 -25.93 -8.70
C VAL A 30 -19.20 -26.29 -8.61
N SER A 31 -19.64 -27.35 -9.31
CA SER A 31 -21.02 -27.85 -9.23
C SER A 31 -21.41 -28.40 -7.84
N GLY A 32 -20.43 -28.78 -7.03
CA GLY A 32 -20.62 -29.24 -5.64
C GLY A 32 -20.79 -28.10 -4.62
N TYR A 33 -20.74 -26.84 -5.04
CA TYR A 33 -20.91 -25.66 -4.18
C TYR A 33 -22.11 -24.80 -4.59
N MET A 34 -22.87 -24.36 -3.59
CA MET A 34 -23.66 -23.15 -3.73
C MET A 34 -22.68 -21.97 -3.90
N THR A 35 -22.74 -21.32 -5.05
CA THR A 35 -21.78 -20.28 -5.45
C THR A 35 -22.44 -18.90 -5.39
N THR A 36 -21.84 -17.97 -4.65
CA THR A 36 -22.18 -16.54 -4.72
C THR A 36 -21.04 -15.80 -5.42
N ILE A 37 -21.38 -14.97 -6.42
CA ILE A 37 -20.41 -14.18 -7.19
C ILE A 37 -20.59 -12.70 -6.88
N LYS A 38 -19.48 -12.00 -6.67
CA LYS A 38 -19.44 -10.57 -6.36
C LYS A 38 -18.34 -9.89 -7.18
N ALA A 39 -18.74 -9.31 -8.31
CA ALA A 39 -17.86 -8.46 -9.10
C ALA A 39 -17.77 -7.07 -8.48
N TYR A 40 -16.54 -6.61 -8.22
CA TYR A 40 -16.25 -5.27 -7.73
C TYR A 40 -16.18 -4.30 -8.90
N ASN A 41 -17.37 -3.95 -9.40
CA ASN A 41 -17.56 -2.85 -10.34
C ASN A 41 -17.55 -1.54 -9.54
N ASP A 42 -16.37 -1.13 -9.08
CA ASP A 42 -16.14 0.19 -8.51
C ASP A 42 -16.60 1.27 -9.51
N ALA A 43 -17.14 2.40 -9.04
CA ALA A 43 -17.68 3.47 -9.90
C ALA A 43 -16.61 4.20 -10.74
N ASP A 44 -15.36 3.87 -10.48
CA ASP A 44 -14.12 4.26 -11.13
C ASP A 44 -13.38 2.93 -11.40
N PRO A 45 -13.04 2.58 -12.65
CA PRO A 45 -12.41 1.29 -12.94
C PRO A 45 -11.05 1.21 -12.24
N ALA A 46 -10.87 0.24 -11.35
CA ALA A 46 -9.60 0.01 -10.69
C ALA A 46 -8.48 -0.13 -11.74
N LEU A 47 -7.36 0.58 -11.55
CA LEU A 47 -6.25 0.59 -12.51
C LEU A 47 -5.00 -0.04 -11.90
N TYR A 48 -4.52 -1.13 -12.50
CA TYR A 48 -3.21 -1.69 -12.18
C TYR A 48 -2.11 -0.67 -12.52
N LEU A 49 -1.31 -0.34 -11.50
CA LEU A 49 -0.28 0.72 -11.52
C LEU A 49 -0.79 2.09 -12.08
N GLY A 50 -2.10 2.36 -11.97
CA GLY A 50 -2.72 3.57 -12.49
C GLY A 50 -2.85 3.64 -14.02
N VAL A 51 -2.60 2.55 -14.76
CA VAL A 51 -2.50 2.57 -16.23
C VAL A 51 -3.31 1.50 -16.97
N ALA A 52 -3.56 0.31 -16.40
CA ALA A 52 -4.26 -0.78 -17.08
C ALA A 52 -5.57 -1.18 -16.36
N PRO A 53 -6.71 -1.37 -17.06
CA PRO A 53 -7.98 -1.74 -16.44
C PRO A 53 -7.91 -3.08 -15.68
N GLN A 54 -8.31 -3.05 -14.42
CA GLN A 54 -8.33 -4.19 -13.50
C GLN A 54 -9.78 -4.49 -13.07
N VAL A 55 -10.22 -5.73 -13.24
CA VAL A 55 -11.53 -6.22 -12.77
C VAL A 55 -11.30 -7.27 -11.69
N ASN A 56 -11.99 -7.13 -10.56
CA ASN A 56 -11.82 -8.02 -9.40
C ASN A 56 -13.15 -8.74 -9.12
N VAL A 57 -13.15 -10.07 -9.08
CA VAL A 57 -14.35 -10.88 -8.85
C VAL A 57 -14.13 -11.88 -7.72
N GLU A 58 -14.99 -11.80 -6.70
CA GLU A 58 -14.99 -12.63 -5.50
C GLU A 58 -16.03 -13.74 -5.61
N TYR A 59 -15.66 -14.94 -5.17
CA TYR A 59 -16.44 -16.17 -5.22
C TYR A 59 -16.52 -16.77 -3.82
N ASP A 60 -17.70 -16.74 -3.21
CA ASP A 60 -18.00 -17.52 -2.01
C ASP A 60 -18.59 -18.87 -2.45
N LEU A 61 -17.82 -19.94 -2.27
CA LEU A 61 -18.19 -21.31 -2.57
C LEU A 61 -18.57 -22.01 -1.26
N ILE A 62 -19.81 -22.51 -1.13
CA ILE A 62 -20.33 -23.10 0.11
C ILE A 62 -20.97 -24.47 -0.15
N SER A 63 -20.55 -25.47 0.61
CA SER A 63 -21.12 -26.83 0.63
C SER A 63 -21.21 -27.34 2.09
N GLU A 64 -21.85 -28.49 2.31
CA GLU A 64 -21.95 -29.10 3.66
C GLU A 64 -20.59 -29.45 4.29
N LYS A 65 -19.56 -29.69 3.47
CA LYS A 65 -18.24 -30.24 3.89
C LYS A 65 -17.09 -29.25 3.73
N SER A 66 -17.26 -28.26 2.86
CA SER A 66 -16.23 -27.32 2.44
C SER A 66 -16.83 -25.94 2.21
N SER A 67 -16.11 -24.89 2.62
CA SER A 67 -16.39 -23.52 2.19
C SER A 67 -15.09 -22.82 1.84
N LEU A 68 -15.06 -22.12 0.70
CA LEU A 68 -13.91 -21.38 0.18
C LEU A 68 -14.35 -19.95 -0.15
N LYS A 69 -13.50 -18.95 0.11
CA LYS A 69 -13.60 -17.62 -0.51
C LYS A 69 -12.39 -17.37 -1.39
N VAL A 70 -12.60 -17.04 -2.66
CA VAL A 70 -11.54 -16.78 -3.64
C VAL A 70 -11.77 -15.44 -4.36
N LEU A 71 -10.72 -14.63 -4.51
CA LEU A 71 -10.73 -13.45 -5.39
C LEU A 71 -9.91 -13.74 -6.65
N CYS A 72 -10.47 -13.48 -7.82
CA CYS A 72 -9.78 -13.47 -9.09
C CYS A 72 -9.71 -12.02 -9.62
N THR A 73 -8.48 -11.54 -9.80
CA THR A 73 -8.12 -10.27 -10.43
C THR A 73 -7.75 -10.51 -11.89
N PHE A 74 -8.39 -9.75 -12.78
CA PHE A 74 -8.15 -9.78 -14.21
C PHE A 74 -7.62 -8.43 -14.70
N ILE A 75 -6.65 -8.44 -15.60
CA ILE A 75 -6.17 -7.26 -16.35
C ILE A 75 -6.34 -7.56 -17.83
N ASP A 76 -6.98 -6.65 -18.56
CA ASP A 76 -7.33 -6.83 -19.98
C ASP A 76 -7.99 -8.19 -20.29
N GLY A 77 -8.82 -8.68 -19.36
CA GLY A 77 -9.51 -9.97 -19.43
C GLY A 77 -8.61 -11.21 -19.21
N LYS A 78 -7.31 -11.05 -18.98
CA LYS A 78 -6.37 -12.13 -18.58
C LYS A 78 -6.37 -12.27 -17.06
N LEU A 79 -6.27 -13.48 -16.52
CA LEU A 79 -6.08 -13.67 -15.07
C LEU A 79 -4.69 -13.16 -14.67
N GLN A 80 -4.62 -12.23 -13.72
CA GLN A 80 -3.37 -11.70 -13.17
C GLN A 80 -3.12 -12.17 -11.74
N PHE A 81 -4.16 -12.34 -10.91
CA PHE A 81 -4.01 -12.86 -9.55
C PHE A 81 -5.25 -13.68 -9.15
N LEU A 82 -5.05 -14.88 -8.61
CA LEU A 82 -6.03 -15.64 -7.85
C LEU A 82 -5.55 -15.76 -6.40
N HIS A 83 -6.39 -15.43 -5.41
CA HIS A 83 -6.09 -15.56 -3.98
C HIS A 83 -7.26 -16.24 -3.25
N MET A 84 -7.02 -17.39 -2.63
CA MET A 84 -7.96 -18.08 -1.73
C MET A 84 -7.74 -17.60 -0.29
N PHE A 85 -8.67 -16.81 0.23
CA PHE A 85 -8.53 -16.11 1.51
C PHE A 85 -8.81 -17.00 2.72
N ASP A 86 -9.92 -17.72 2.65
CA ASP A 86 -10.44 -18.56 3.71
C ASP A 86 -10.83 -19.91 3.11
N TYR A 87 -10.52 -20.99 3.83
CA TYR A 87 -11.10 -22.30 3.58
C TYR A 87 -11.45 -23.00 4.89
N LYS A 88 -12.59 -23.70 4.88
CA LYS A 88 -13.05 -24.60 5.96
C LYS A 88 -13.26 -25.98 5.35
N GLY A 89 -12.86 -27.02 6.07
CA GLY A 89 -12.85 -28.39 5.53
C GLY A 89 -11.72 -28.59 4.51
N ALA A 90 -11.88 -29.60 3.65
CA ALA A 90 -11.00 -29.81 2.49
C ALA A 90 -11.76 -29.41 1.21
N PRO A 91 -11.13 -28.67 0.27
CA PRO A 91 -11.74 -28.37 -1.03
C PRO A 91 -12.24 -29.64 -1.73
N LEU A 92 -13.47 -29.57 -2.25
CA LEU A 92 -14.00 -30.56 -3.18
C LEU A 92 -13.20 -30.47 -4.49
N LEU A 93 -12.44 -31.52 -4.80
CA LEU A 93 -11.58 -31.62 -5.98
C LEU A 93 -11.98 -32.85 -6.79
N ASP A 94 -12.13 -32.71 -8.10
CA ASP A 94 -12.45 -33.82 -9.00
C ASP A 94 -11.20 -34.49 -9.58
N GLU A 95 -10.06 -33.79 -9.66
CA GLU A 95 -8.85 -34.30 -10.29
C GLU A 95 -7.85 -34.93 -9.29
N MET A 96 -7.51 -36.21 -9.50
CA MET A 96 -6.52 -36.92 -8.68
C MET A 96 -5.14 -36.24 -8.63
N ALA A 97 -4.69 -35.59 -9.71
CA ALA A 97 -3.38 -34.94 -9.77
C ALA A 97 -3.21 -33.88 -8.65
N LEU A 98 -4.27 -33.12 -8.38
CA LEU A 98 -4.31 -32.09 -7.35
C LEU A 98 -4.59 -32.62 -5.94
N THR A 99 -4.85 -33.94 -5.78
CA THR A 99 -4.91 -34.59 -4.45
C THR A 99 -3.52 -35.00 -3.91
N SER A 100 -2.46 -34.94 -4.74
CA SER A 100 -1.11 -35.34 -4.38
C SER A 100 -0.59 -34.67 -3.09
N ALA A 101 0.07 -35.46 -2.23
CA ALA A 101 0.74 -34.94 -1.02
C ALA A 101 1.95 -34.03 -1.35
N ASN A 102 2.50 -34.12 -2.57
CA ASN A 102 3.66 -33.35 -3.00
C ASN A 102 3.24 -32.01 -3.65
N VAL A 103 3.58 -30.89 -2.99
CA VAL A 103 3.35 -29.52 -3.51
C VAL A 103 4.03 -29.26 -4.86
N VAL A 104 5.16 -29.90 -5.15
CA VAL A 104 5.86 -29.77 -6.45
C VAL A 104 5.03 -30.44 -7.57
N ALA A 105 4.37 -31.56 -7.28
CA ALA A 105 3.48 -32.23 -8.24
C ALA A 105 2.19 -31.41 -8.46
N LYS A 106 1.61 -30.83 -7.39
CA LYS A 106 0.47 -29.91 -7.48
C LYS A 106 0.80 -28.66 -8.32
N ALA A 107 1.98 -28.08 -8.13
CA ALA A 107 2.43 -26.92 -8.91
C ALA A 107 2.56 -27.25 -10.42
N LYS A 108 3.05 -28.45 -10.77
CA LYS A 108 3.06 -28.93 -12.17
C LYS A 108 1.64 -29.08 -12.73
N ALA A 109 0.76 -29.82 -12.04
CA ALA A 109 -0.61 -30.05 -12.48
C ALA A 109 -1.37 -28.73 -12.70
N PHE A 110 -1.25 -27.78 -11.77
CA PHE A 110 -1.80 -26.43 -11.92
C PHE A 110 -1.27 -25.73 -13.19
N LEU A 111 0.05 -25.76 -13.45
CA LEU A 111 0.65 -25.12 -14.62
C LEU A 111 0.27 -25.80 -15.94
N ASP A 112 0.13 -27.12 -15.96
CA ASP A 112 -0.32 -27.85 -17.15
C ASP A 112 -1.82 -27.64 -17.43
N ASN A 113 -2.67 -27.61 -16.40
CA ASN A 113 -4.08 -27.24 -16.55
C ASN A 113 -4.22 -25.78 -16.99
N HIS A 114 -3.39 -24.86 -16.46
CA HIS A 114 -3.37 -23.47 -16.89
C HIS A 114 -2.85 -23.31 -18.34
N ARG A 115 -1.86 -24.11 -18.76
CA ARG A 115 -1.40 -24.22 -20.17
C ARG A 115 -2.53 -24.66 -21.10
N ILE A 116 -3.36 -25.61 -20.68
CA ILE A 116 -4.49 -26.09 -21.46
C ILE A 116 -5.60 -25.03 -21.51
N PHE A 117 -5.90 -24.37 -20.40
CA PHE A 117 -6.93 -23.32 -20.32
C PHE A 117 -6.59 -22.04 -21.10
N THR A 118 -5.31 -21.66 -21.15
CA THR A 118 -4.82 -20.43 -21.82
C THR A 118 -4.21 -20.68 -23.21
N GLU A 119 -4.10 -21.95 -23.62
CA GLU A 119 -3.35 -22.45 -24.79
C GLU A 119 -1.85 -22.06 -24.83
N ASN A 120 -1.34 -21.41 -23.79
CA ASN A 120 -0.05 -20.74 -23.77
C ASN A 120 1.06 -21.68 -23.27
N GLN A 121 2.00 -22.01 -24.17
CA GLN A 121 3.05 -22.99 -23.92
C GLN A 121 4.09 -22.56 -22.86
N LEU A 122 4.09 -21.29 -22.43
CA LEU A 122 4.92 -20.79 -21.33
C LEU A 122 4.85 -21.69 -20.09
N TYR A 123 3.64 -21.98 -19.61
CA TYR A 123 3.44 -22.66 -18.32
C TYR A 123 3.94 -24.11 -18.35
N GLY A 124 3.96 -24.77 -19.52
CA GLY A 124 4.59 -26.08 -19.70
C GLY A 124 6.13 -26.03 -19.68
N GLY A 125 6.72 -24.88 -20.00
CA GLY A 125 8.14 -24.60 -19.73
C GLY A 125 8.39 -24.39 -18.23
N LEU A 126 7.52 -23.63 -17.55
CA LEU A 126 7.61 -23.39 -16.10
C LEU A 126 7.47 -24.70 -15.30
N ALA A 127 6.53 -25.58 -15.69
CA ALA A 127 6.29 -26.87 -15.06
C ALA A 127 7.49 -27.82 -15.16
N LYS A 128 8.21 -27.84 -16.29
CA LYS A 128 9.44 -28.64 -16.47
C LYS A 128 10.58 -28.18 -15.56
N MET A 129 10.66 -26.90 -15.21
CA MET A 129 11.66 -26.44 -14.22
C MET A 129 11.43 -27.05 -12.82
N LEU A 130 10.24 -27.60 -12.54
CA LEU A 130 9.92 -28.33 -11.32
C LEU A 130 10.33 -29.81 -11.36
N ASP A 131 10.92 -30.32 -12.46
CA ASP A 131 11.48 -31.69 -12.52
C ASP A 131 12.72 -31.87 -11.64
N GLU A 132 13.41 -30.77 -11.32
CA GLU A 132 14.65 -30.77 -10.52
C GLU A 132 14.45 -30.35 -9.05
N VAL A 133 13.24 -29.93 -8.66
CA VAL A 133 12.96 -29.39 -7.33
C VAL A 133 12.79 -30.51 -6.30
N ALA A 134 13.79 -30.70 -5.45
CA ALA A 134 13.71 -31.56 -4.28
C ALA A 134 12.71 -30.99 -3.26
N VAL A 135 11.78 -31.83 -2.79
CA VAL A 135 10.74 -31.44 -1.83
C VAL A 135 11.36 -31.03 -0.49
N GLY A 136 10.99 -29.85 0.03
CA GLY A 136 11.42 -29.36 1.34
C GLY A 136 12.69 -28.51 1.33
N ASN A 137 13.39 -28.40 0.20
CA ASN A 137 14.65 -27.67 0.08
C ASN A 137 14.48 -26.38 -0.73
N ASN A 138 14.96 -25.25 -0.21
CA ASN A 138 15.05 -24.01 -0.98
C ASN A 138 15.92 -24.23 -2.24
N PHE A 139 15.48 -23.71 -3.38
CA PHE A 139 16.08 -24.01 -4.68
C PHE A 139 16.05 -22.77 -5.58
N THR A 140 17.15 -22.53 -6.31
CA THR A 140 17.22 -21.45 -7.31
C THR A 140 17.90 -21.99 -8.57
N LYS A 141 17.24 -21.85 -9.73
CA LYS A 141 17.79 -22.24 -11.03
C LYS A 141 17.35 -21.30 -12.15
N THR A 142 18.29 -20.91 -13.00
CA THR A 142 18.00 -20.28 -14.29
C THR A 142 17.95 -21.34 -15.40
N SER A 143 16.96 -21.27 -16.29
CA SER A 143 16.86 -22.08 -17.49
C SER A 143 16.34 -21.22 -18.64
N GLY A 144 17.15 -21.02 -19.68
CA GLY A 144 16.88 -20.03 -20.72
C GLY A 144 16.61 -18.65 -20.11
N ASN A 145 15.47 -18.05 -20.47
CA ASN A 145 15.08 -16.71 -20.04
C ASN A 145 14.22 -16.70 -18.75
N VAL A 146 14.36 -17.71 -17.89
CA VAL A 146 13.53 -17.89 -16.69
C VAL A 146 14.39 -18.25 -15.49
N LYS A 147 14.28 -17.48 -14.39
CA LYS A 147 14.85 -17.80 -13.07
C LYS A 147 13.75 -18.33 -12.16
N LEU A 148 13.79 -19.61 -11.80
CA LEU A 148 12.96 -20.19 -10.75
C LEU A 148 13.62 -19.98 -9.39
N GLU A 149 12.85 -19.47 -8.44
CA GLU A 149 13.14 -19.42 -7.01
C GLU A 149 12.06 -20.23 -6.27
N VAL A 150 12.47 -21.13 -5.39
CA VAL A 150 11.56 -21.95 -4.55
C VAL A 150 11.93 -21.76 -3.09
N THR A 151 10.94 -21.38 -2.28
CA THR A 151 11.09 -21.20 -0.84
C THR A 151 10.13 -22.12 -0.10
N PHE A 152 10.68 -23.03 0.70
CA PHE A 152 9.94 -23.86 1.64
C PHE A 152 10.03 -23.24 3.05
N ALA A 153 8.89 -23.15 3.72
CA ALA A 153 8.78 -22.79 5.14
C ALA A 153 7.84 -23.79 5.84
N SER A 154 7.80 -23.77 7.17
CA SER A 154 7.14 -24.80 7.99
C SER A 154 5.67 -25.11 7.63
N SER A 155 4.93 -24.13 7.12
CA SER A 155 3.53 -24.28 6.68
C SER A 155 3.26 -23.75 5.26
N TYR A 156 4.30 -23.36 4.50
CA TYR A 156 4.15 -22.69 3.21
C TYR A 156 5.17 -23.18 2.17
N THR A 157 4.82 -23.05 0.89
CA THR A 157 5.78 -23.22 -0.21
C THR A 157 5.45 -22.23 -1.33
N THR A 158 6.43 -21.42 -1.72
CA THR A 158 6.31 -20.50 -2.86
C THR A 158 7.23 -20.96 -3.98
N PHE A 159 6.69 -21.04 -5.19
CA PHE A 159 7.44 -21.19 -6.44
C PHE A 159 7.30 -19.88 -7.22
N LYS A 160 8.40 -19.22 -7.60
CA LYS A 160 8.39 -17.96 -8.35
C LYS A 160 9.31 -18.06 -9.57
N TRP A 161 8.77 -17.81 -10.75
CA TRP A 161 9.51 -17.75 -12.01
C TRP A 161 9.61 -16.29 -12.44
N ILE A 162 10.81 -15.73 -12.37
CA ILE A 162 11.12 -14.35 -12.78
C ILE A 162 11.70 -14.38 -14.19
N TYR A 163 11.26 -13.49 -15.07
CA TYR A 163 11.89 -13.35 -16.38
C TYR A 163 13.32 -12.80 -16.23
N ALA A 164 14.25 -13.37 -16.98
CA ALA A 164 15.63 -12.90 -17.07
C ALA A 164 16.16 -13.04 -18.50
N PHE A 165 17.14 -12.22 -18.89
CA PHE A 165 17.81 -12.31 -20.19
C PHE A 165 19.29 -11.99 -20.01
N ASN A 166 20.18 -12.90 -20.40
CA ASN A 166 21.64 -12.75 -20.21
C ASN A 166 22.06 -12.36 -18.77
N GLY A 167 21.31 -12.80 -17.76
CA GLY A 167 21.52 -12.46 -16.34
C GLY A 167 20.74 -11.24 -15.83
N VAL A 168 20.31 -10.34 -16.71
CA VAL A 168 19.46 -9.18 -16.41
C VAL A 168 18.07 -9.66 -16.00
N VAL A 169 17.56 -9.24 -14.84
CA VAL A 169 16.23 -9.65 -14.33
C VAL A 169 15.15 -8.61 -14.62
N ALA A 170 13.89 -9.07 -14.70
CA ALA A 170 12.69 -8.25 -14.76
C ALA A 170 11.85 -8.43 -13.48
N PRO A 171 12.05 -7.63 -12.41
CA PRO A 171 11.41 -7.86 -11.11
C PRO A 171 9.88 -7.88 -11.14
N SER A 172 9.27 -7.13 -12.07
CA SER A 172 7.81 -7.03 -12.29
C SER A 172 7.25 -8.18 -13.14
N LYS A 173 8.01 -8.74 -14.08
CA LYS A 173 7.56 -9.82 -14.98
C LYS A 173 7.85 -11.20 -14.36
N PHE A 174 6.91 -11.67 -13.55
CA PHE A 174 6.98 -12.98 -12.93
C PHE A 174 5.66 -13.75 -12.97
N VAL A 175 5.77 -15.07 -12.84
CA VAL A 175 4.70 -15.97 -12.42
C VAL A 175 5.03 -16.46 -11.00
N ALA A 176 4.06 -16.59 -10.11
CA ALA A 176 4.28 -17.15 -8.77
C ALA A 176 3.10 -18.01 -8.32
N ILE A 177 3.39 -19.12 -7.63
CA ILE A 177 2.40 -20.05 -7.05
C ILE A 177 2.72 -20.21 -5.56
N GLY A 178 1.72 -20.01 -4.70
CA GLY A 178 1.81 -20.14 -3.25
C GLY A 178 0.93 -21.25 -2.71
N PHE A 179 1.52 -22.16 -1.94
CA PHE A 179 0.82 -23.18 -1.17
C PHE A 179 0.91 -22.90 0.33
N LYS A 180 -0.14 -23.24 1.07
CA LYS A 180 -0.22 -23.25 2.54
C LYS A 180 -0.77 -24.60 3.00
N ASN A 181 -0.07 -25.28 3.91
CA ASN A 181 -0.43 -26.63 4.38
C ASN A 181 -0.73 -27.65 3.25
N GLY A 182 -0.09 -27.49 2.08
CA GLY A 182 -0.30 -28.34 0.91
C GLY A 182 -1.49 -27.97 0.01
N TYR A 183 -2.23 -26.90 0.29
CA TYR A 183 -3.32 -26.34 -0.53
C TYR A 183 -2.87 -25.07 -1.25
N LEU A 184 -3.36 -24.83 -2.47
CA LEU A 184 -3.09 -23.59 -3.20
C LEU A 184 -3.78 -22.42 -2.49
N ILE A 185 -3.04 -21.35 -2.18
CA ILE A 185 -3.57 -20.09 -1.65
C ILE A 185 -3.44 -18.91 -2.60
N ALA A 186 -2.44 -18.93 -3.50
CA ALA A 186 -2.15 -17.80 -4.38
C ALA A 186 -1.58 -18.25 -5.72
N PHE A 187 -1.99 -17.57 -6.80
CA PHE A 187 -1.34 -17.62 -8.11
C PHE A 187 -1.28 -16.20 -8.68
N VAL A 188 -0.08 -15.71 -9.01
CA VAL A 188 0.13 -14.41 -9.66
C VAL A 188 0.75 -14.65 -11.03
N ASP A 189 0.22 -13.99 -12.06
CA ASP A 189 0.79 -13.91 -13.41
C ASP A 189 0.87 -12.43 -13.84
N ASN A 190 2.02 -11.84 -13.56
CA ASN A 190 2.41 -10.55 -14.12
C ASN A 190 3.17 -10.72 -15.46
N TRP A 191 3.36 -11.96 -15.93
CA TRP A 191 4.09 -12.31 -17.14
C TRP A 191 3.32 -11.98 -18.41
N GLN A 192 1.99 -12.14 -18.40
CA GLN A 192 1.11 -11.74 -19.51
C GLN A 192 0.69 -10.26 -19.50
N VAL A 193 1.07 -9.54 -18.44
CA VAL A 193 0.83 -8.09 -18.24
C VAL A 193 2.03 -7.29 -18.71
N HIS A 194 3.23 -7.67 -18.28
CA HIS A 194 4.48 -7.02 -18.67
C HIS A 194 5.12 -7.67 -19.90
N GLU A 195 4.74 -7.22 -21.10
CA GLU A 195 5.42 -7.59 -22.34
C GLU A 195 6.86 -7.06 -22.38
N VAL A 196 7.75 -7.67 -23.16
CA VAL A 196 9.14 -7.20 -23.33
C VAL A 196 9.27 -6.55 -24.71
N GLY A 197 9.38 -5.23 -24.74
CA GLY A 197 9.42 -4.43 -25.97
C GLY A 197 10.79 -4.40 -26.66
N SER A 198 11.85 -4.76 -25.95
CA SER A 198 13.21 -4.87 -26.50
C SER A 198 14.07 -5.83 -25.70
N LEU A 199 14.96 -6.57 -26.38
CA LEU A 199 16.02 -7.38 -25.79
C LEU A 199 17.42 -6.80 -26.09
N LEU A 200 17.47 -5.64 -26.73
CA LEU A 200 18.67 -5.12 -27.36
C LEU A 200 19.50 -4.32 -26.34
N ILE A 201 20.61 -4.90 -25.87
CA ILE A 201 21.54 -4.20 -24.98
C ILE A 201 22.66 -3.62 -25.85
N ASN A 202 22.36 -2.47 -26.46
CA ASN A 202 23.28 -1.71 -27.34
C ASN A 202 24.19 -0.74 -26.55
N LEU A 203 23.89 -0.54 -25.26
CA LEU A 203 24.61 0.31 -24.34
C LEU A 203 25.39 -0.57 -23.36
N SER A 204 26.71 -0.53 -23.44
CA SER A 204 27.57 -1.15 -22.42
C SER A 204 27.50 -0.37 -21.10
N GLU A 205 27.86 -1.01 -19.99
CA GLU A 205 27.92 -0.37 -18.66
C GLU A 205 28.74 0.92 -18.69
N LYS A 206 29.89 0.90 -19.38
CA LYS A 206 30.74 2.08 -19.54
C LYS A 206 30.02 3.19 -20.30
N GLU A 207 29.39 2.90 -21.44
CA GLU A 207 28.65 3.94 -22.18
C GLU A 207 27.43 4.46 -21.40
N ALA A 208 26.78 3.61 -20.61
CA ALA A 208 25.70 4.04 -19.72
C ALA A 208 26.22 5.00 -18.64
N ILE A 209 27.38 4.69 -18.06
CA ILE A 209 28.12 5.58 -17.15
C ILE A 209 28.51 6.88 -17.84
N ASP A 210 29.08 6.84 -19.05
CA ASP A 210 29.50 8.02 -19.80
C ASP A 210 28.29 8.93 -20.13
N ILE A 211 27.14 8.35 -20.52
CA ILE A 211 25.88 9.09 -20.75
C ILE A 211 25.28 9.62 -19.45
N ALA A 212 25.28 8.83 -18.36
CA ALA A 212 24.76 9.27 -17.06
C ALA A 212 25.60 10.45 -16.52
N LEU A 213 26.92 10.40 -16.68
CA LEU A 213 27.81 11.50 -16.30
C LEU A 213 27.54 12.74 -17.17
N ASP A 214 27.44 12.61 -18.49
CA ASP A 214 27.08 13.72 -19.39
C ASP A 214 25.70 14.33 -19.07
N ALA A 215 24.71 13.50 -18.70
CA ALA A 215 23.41 13.94 -18.24
C ALA A 215 23.48 14.67 -16.88
N ALA A 216 24.23 14.13 -15.91
CA ALA A 216 24.46 14.76 -14.61
C ALA A 216 25.21 16.10 -14.71
N LEU A 217 26.15 16.23 -15.67
CA LEU A 217 26.83 17.49 -15.99
C LEU A 217 25.85 18.57 -16.54
N LYS A 218 24.77 18.15 -17.19
CA LYS A 218 23.79 19.02 -17.87
C LYS A 218 22.49 19.22 -17.10
N HIS A 219 22.26 18.44 -16.04
CA HIS A 219 21.04 18.46 -15.25
C HIS A 219 20.82 19.84 -14.60
N SER A 220 19.56 20.28 -14.56
CA SER A 220 19.15 21.51 -13.87
C SER A 220 18.99 21.24 -12.38
N TRP A 221 20.12 21.02 -11.70
CA TRP A 221 20.19 20.70 -10.28
C TRP A 221 19.37 21.67 -9.41
N SER A 222 18.61 21.12 -8.48
CA SER A 222 17.78 21.88 -7.54
C SER A 222 18.58 22.74 -6.55
N ILE A 223 19.90 22.56 -6.47
CA ILE A 223 20.85 23.44 -5.76
C ILE A 223 21.99 23.81 -6.74
N PRO A 224 22.41 25.09 -6.84
CA PRO A 224 23.49 25.49 -7.74
C PRO A 224 24.84 24.82 -7.43
N LEU A 225 25.24 23.85 -8.27
CA LEU A 225 26.55 23.20 -8.18
C LEU A 225 27.65 24.02 -8.87
N LYS A 226 28.91 23.87 -8.44
CA LYS A 226 30.06 24.55 -9.06
C LYS A 226 30.63 23.70 -10.18
N GLU A 227 31.34 24.31 -11.12
CA GLU A 227 32.01 23.56 -12.20
C GLU A 227 33.01 22.51 -11.66
N GLU A 228 33.68 22.81 -10.55
CA GLU A 228 34.55 21.89 -9.81
C GLU A 228 33.79 20.65 -9.30
N THR A 229 32.55 20.82 -8.82
CA THR A 229 31.65 19.72 -8.41
C THR A 229 31.44 18.74 -9.56
N LEU A 230 31.06 19.30 -10.70
CA LEU A 230 30.64 18.59 -11.89
C LEU A 230 31.84 17.87 -12.54
N ARG A 231 33.04 18.45 -12.46
CA ARG A 231 34.30 17.82 -12.89
C ARG A 231 34.73 16.61 -12.04
N ASN A 232 34.14 16.41 -10.86
CA ASN A 232 34.57 15.42 -9.86
C ASN A 232 33.48 14.36 -9.51
N LEU A 233 32.43 14.23 -10.35
CA LEU A 233 31.38 13.21 -10.22
C LEU A 233 31.96 11.78 -10.20
N LYS A 234 31.30 10.86 -9.47
CA LYS A 234 31.72 9.46 -9.31
C LYS A 234 30.55 8.52 -9.54
N VAL A 235 30.77 7.36 -10.12
CA VAL A 235 29.74 6.30 -10.14
C VAL A 235 29.80 5.56 -8.81
N SER A 236 28.65 5.47 -8.13
CA SER A 236 28.51 4.72 -6.88
C SER A 236 28.09 3.27 -7.15
N TRP A 237 27.22 3.09 -8.15
CA TRP A 237 26.75 1.79 -8.64
C TRP A 237 26.09 1.96 -10.02
N ALA A 238 26.05 0.87 -10.79
CA ALA A 238 25.24 0.74 -11.99
C ALA A 238 24.59 -0.64 -11.98
N GLU A 239 23.29 -0.72 -12.25
CA GLU A 239 22.56 -1.98 -12.32
C GLU A 239 21.73 -2.03 -13.61
N LEU A 240 21.83 -3.14 -14.35
CA LEU A 240 21.01 -3.39 -15.54
C LEU A 240 19.83 -4.27 -15.14
N ILE A 241 18.61 -3.76 -15.34
CA ILE A 241 17.34 -4.45 -15.09
C ILE A 241 16.42 -4.32 -16.31
N PHE A 242 15.26 -4.96 -16.28
CA PHE A 242 14.11 -4.56 -17.11
C PHE A 242 13.11 -3.77 -16.27
N ASP A 243 12.71 -2.59 -16.75
CA ASP A 243 11.74 -1.70 -16.11
C ASP A 243 10.74 -1.16 -17.16
N HIS A 244 9.58 -0.67 -16.71
CA HIS A 244 8.46 -0.22 -17.53
C HIS A 244 8.45 1.30 -17.74
N SER A 245 7.59 1.81 -18.62
CA SER A 245 7.41 3.25 -18.86
C SER A 245 6.63 4.00 -17.78
N VAL A 246 5.97 3.31 -16.83
CA VAL A 246 5.30 3.98 -15.69
C VAL A 246 6.34 4.71 -14.83
N GLY A 247 6.11 6.00 -14.55
CA GLY A 247 7.05 6.84 -13.80
C GLY A 247 8.36 7.15 -14.54
N ALA A 248 8.33 7.21 -15.88
CA ALA A 248 9.40 7.76 -16.72
C ALA A 248 9.05 9.19 -17.18
N ASP A 249 10.04 10.08 -17.28
CA ASP A 249 9.84 11.48 -17.69
C ASP A 249 9.33 11.58 -19.13
N ASN A 250 9.83 10.65 -19.97
CA ASN A 250 9.44 10.47 -21.36
C ASN A 250 9.03 9.00 -21.56
N PRO A 251 7.77 8.63 -21.28
CA PRO A 251 7.30 7.24 -21.38
C PRO A 251 7.35 6.74 -22.82
N ARG A 252 7.77 5.48 -23.00
CA ARG A 252 7.86 4.81 -24.30
C ARG A 252 6.65 3.91 -24.57
N GLY A 253 6.19 3.94 -25.81
CA GLY A 253 5.11 3.08 -26.31
C GLY A 253 3.71 3.51 -25.86
N GLU A 254 2.69 2.90 -26.45
CA GLU A 254 1.29 3.05 -26.01
C GLU A 254 1.00 2.19 -24.77
N ASN A 255 1.63 1.00 -24.68
CA ASN A 255 1.58 0.15 -23.50
C ASN A 255 2.64 0.59 -22.47
N LEU A 256 2.20 1.34 -21.46
CA LEU A 256 3.09 1.84 -20.39
C LEU A 256 3.69 0.75 -19.49
N LEU A 257 3.14 -0.48 -19.51
CA LEU A 257 3.62 -1.63 -18.75
C LEU A 257 4.67 -2.46 -19.50
N GLN A 258 4.92 -2.15 -20.78
CA GLN A 258 5.93 -2.82 -21.59
C GLN A 258 7.34 -2.53 -21.05
N LEU A 259 8.14 -3.59 -20.95
CA LEU A 259 9.48 -3.58 -20.37
C LEU A 259 10.58 -3.41 -21.42
N PHE A 260 11.59 -2.64 -21.06
CA PHE A 260 12.81 -2.44 -21.84
C PHE A 260 14.02 -2.59 -20.89
N PRO A 261 15.20 -2.97 -21.39
CA PRO A 261 16.40 -3.00 -20.58
C PRO A 261 16.78 -1.56 -20.17
N VAL A 262 17.01 -1.35 -18.87
CA VAL A 262 17.35 -0.06 -18.26
C VAL A 262 18.64 -0.21 -17.47
N TRP A 263 19.65 0.57 -17.86
CA TRP A 263 20.77 0.86 -16.98
C TRP A 263 20.33 1.93 -15.99
N ARG A 264 20.21 1.55 -14.71
CA ARG A 264 20.04 2.49 -13.60
C ARG A 264 21.40 2.81 -13.03
N VAL A 265 21.84 4.05 -13.15
CA VAL A 265 23.18 4.50 -12.72
C VAL A 265 23.03 5.46 -11.56
N GLY A 266 23.55 5.08 -10.39
CA GLY A 266 23.65 5.93 -9.22
C GLY A 266 24.98 6.68 -9.20
N ILE A 267 24.99 7.91 -9.68
CA ILE A 267 26.15 8.81 -9.59
C ILE A 267 26.16 9.49 -8.22
N SER A 268 27.32 9.64 -7.59
CA SER A 268 27.55 10.54 -6.45
C SER A 268 28.28 11.81 -6.85
N LEU A 269 28.00 12.90 -6.12
CA LEU A 269 28.72 14.16 -6.17
C LEU A 269 30.08 14.03 -5.44
N ASP A 270 31.02 14.95 -5.73
CA ASP A 270 32.39 14.87 -5.21
C ASP A 270 32.51 15.08 -3.69
N LYS A 271 31.52 15.81 -3.17
CA LYS A 271 31.16 16.07 -1.79
C LYS A 271 29.63 16.16 -1.76
N TRP A 272 29.00 16.13 -0.59
CA TRP A 272 27.55 16.31 -0.48
C TRP A 272 27.19 17.80 -0.75
N TYR A 273 26.09 18.13 -1.44
CA TYR A 273 25.70 19.52 -1.80
C TYR A 273 24.28 19.80 -1.38
N GLY A 274 24.14 20.10 -0.11
CA GLY A 274 22.92 19.67 0.50
C GLY A 274 22.88 18.15 0.48
N ASN A 275 22.05 17.65 -0.41
CA ASN A 275 20.93 16.82 -0.01
C ASN A 275 20.77 15.71 -1.04
N ILE A 276 20.61 16.17 -2.28
CA ILE A 276 21.50 15.83 -3.38
C ILE A 276 22.88 15.34 -2.90
N TYR A 277 23.07 14.02 -2.98
CA TYR A 277 24.37 13.38 -2.87
C TYR A 277 24.89 12.87 -4.20
N GLY A 278 24.08 13.04 -5.24
CA GLY A 278 24.15 12.27 -6.45
C GLY A 278 22.88 12.40 -7.28
N ILE A 279 22.75 11.50 -8.26
CA ILE A 279 21.63 11.46 -9.19
C ILE A 279 21.42 10.01 -9.64
N GLU A 280 20.18 9.53 -9.56
CA GLU A 280 19.72 8.27 -10.17
C GLU A 280 19.28 8.60 -11.59
N ILE A 281 19.99 8.04 -12.57
CA ILE A 281 19.69 8.22 -13.99
C ILE A 281 19.39 6.85 -14.58
N ASP A 282 18.12 6.67 -14.96
CA ASP A 282 17.71 5.53 -15.75
C ASP A 282 17.96 5.82 -17.24
N ILE A 283 18.63 4.90 -17.93
CA ILE A 283 18.91 5.00 -19.37
C ILE A 283 18.42 3.73 -20.06
N TRP A 284 17.59 3.90 -21.09
CA TRP A 284 17.15 2.82 -21.95
C TRP A 284 18.34 2.21 -22.71
N ALA A 285 18.70 0.96 -22.40
CA ALA A 285 19.92 0.33 -22.89
C ALA A 285 19.87 -0.08 -24.38
N ASP A 286 18.70 0.02 -25.02
CA ASP A 286 18.49 -0.23 -26.45
C ASP A 286 18.60 1.06 -27.29
N THR A 287 17.97 2.16 -26.85
CA THR A 287 17.95 3.45 -27.58
C THR A 287 19.01 4.46 -27.12
N LYS A 288 19.69 4.20 -26.00
CA LYS A 288 20.64 5.13 -25.33
C LYS A 288 19.99 6.45 -24.85
N GLN A 289 18.66 6.49 -24.79
CA GLN A 289 17.89 7.65 -24.30
C GLN A 289 17.69 7.58 -22.79
N ILE A 290 17.71 8.73 -22.12
CA ILE A 290 17.38 8.84 -20.70
C ILE A 290 15.89 8.55 -20.51
N ARG A 291 15.57 7.65 -19.56
CA ARG A 291 14.21 7.27 -19.13
C ARG A 291 13.67 8.24 -18.08
N ARG A 292 14.46 8.44 -17.03
CA ARG A 292 14.15 9.25 -15.85
C ARG A 292 15.45 9.85 -15.30
N ILE A 293 15.38 11.11 -14.91
CA ILE A 293 16.35 11.73 -14.00
C ILE A 293 15.63 11.99 -12.67
N SER A 294 16.04 11.32 -11.59
CA SER A 294 15.74 11.77 -10.22
C SER A 294 17.04 12.13 -9.54
N GLU A 295 17.11 13.32 -8.95
CA GLU A 295 18.20 13.64 -8.03
C GLU A 295 18.23 12.55 -6.95
N ALA A 296 19.43 12.01 -6.68
CA ALA A 296 19.62 11.10 -5.58
C ALA A 296 19.58 12.00 -4.37
N TRP A 297 18.36 12.18 -3.88
CA TRP A 297 18.06 12.84 -2.64
C TRP A 297 18.32 11.83 -1.54
N SER A 298 19.26 12.20 -0.70
CA SER A 298 19.61 11.45 0.48
C SER A 298 18.81 11.94 1.68
N THR A 299 19.35 11.61 2.85
CA THR A 299 18.71 11.46 4.13
C THR A 299 19.49 11.95 5.41
N LEU A 300 20.54 11.30 5.95
CA LEU A 300 21.39 11.57 7.18
C LEU A 300 22.11 12.96 7.25
N PRO A 301 22.98 13.18 8.25
CA PRO A 301 24.29 13.86 8.12
C PRO A 301 25.35 13.15 7.25
N ALA A 302 26.27 13.91 6.61
CA ALA A 302 27.34 13.31 5.81
C ALA A 302 28.13 12.30 6.66
N PRO A 303 28.39 11.06 6.17
CA PRO A 303 29.13 10.07 6.93
C PRO A 303 30.41 10.69 7.48
N GLU A 304 30.75 10.45 8.74
CA GLU A 304 31.80 11.24 9.41
C GLU A 304 33.15 11.16 8.66
N GLY A 305 33.69 12.32 8.29
CA GLY A 305 34.87 12.43 7.42
C GLY A 305 34.60 12.48 5.90
N ALA A 306 33.35 12.29 5.45
CA ALA A 306 32.97 12.53 4.06
C ALA A 306 33.02 14.03 3.72
N PRO A 307 33.54 14.43 2.54
CA PRO A 307 33.59 15.83 2.13
C PRO A 307 32.21 16.49 2.04
N THR A 308 32.08 17.74 2.48
CA THR A 308 30.82 18.51 2.45
C THR A 308 31.01 19.86 1.75
N ALA A 309 30.00 20.34 1.01
CA ALA A 309 30.02 21.66 0.40
C ALA A 309 29.54 22.73 1.39
N ASN A 310 30.30 23.83 1.53
CA ASN A 310 29.79 25.00 2.23
C ASN A 310 28.77 25.76 1.35
N LEU A 311 27.48 25.59 1.66
CA LEU A 311 26.38 26.28 1.00
C LEU A 311 26.24 27.75 1.40
N SER A 312 26.91 28.25 2.45
CA SER A 312 26.73 29.61 3.00
C SER A 312 27.12 30.77 2.05
N VAL A 313 27.60 30.45 0.86
CA VAL A 313 28.01 31.39 -0.19
C VAL A 313 26.96 31.47 -1.32
N LEU A 314 25.97 30.58 -1.32
CA LEU A 314 24.84 30.59 -2.26
C LEU A 314 23.68 31.37 -1.65
N ALA A 315 23.44 32.59 -2.13
CA ALA A 315 22.25 33.36 -1.79
C ALA A 315 21.05 32.82 -2.59
N VAL A 316 20.45 31.71 -2.11
CA VAL A 316 19.38 31.00 -2.81
C VAL A 316 18.02 31.66 -2.55
N SER A 317 17.33 32.11 -3.60
CA SER A 317 15.90 32.47 -3.54
C SER A 317 15.05 31.20 -3.34
N PRO A 318 13.96 31.21 -2.55
CA PRO A 318 13.16 30.02 -2.26
C PRO A 318 12.75 29.24 -3.53
N ILE A 319 13.22 28.00 -3.64
CA ILE A 319 13.08 27.19 -4.86
C ILE A 319 11.74 26.45 -4.86
N LEU A 320 10.93 26.67 -5.90
CA LEU A 320 9.84 25.75 -6.22
C LEU A 320 10.41 24.50 -6.90
N MET A 321 10.37 23.37 -6.19
CA MET A 321 10.80 22.07 -6.70
C MET A 321 9.88 21.61 -7.86
N PRO A 322 10.41 21.36 -9.08
CA PRO A 322 9.59 20.91 -10.21
C PRO A 322 9.06 19.47 -10.05
N GLU A 323 9.82 18.59 -9.40
CA GLU A 323 9.57 17.14 -9.32
C GLU A 323 8.24 16.78 -8.60
N THR A 324 7.67 17.71 -7.82
CA THR A 324 6.35 17.53 -7.21
C THR A 324 5.24 17.56 -8.27
N ALA A 325 5.39 18.34 -9.36
CA ALA A 325 4.34 18.54 -10.35
C ALA A 325 4.06 17.29 -11.19
N ASP A 326 5.09 16.54 -11.61
CA ASP A 326 4.91 15.33 -12.41
C ASP A 326 4.48 14.11 -11.56
N HIS A 327 4.96 13.98 -10.31
CA HIS A 327 4.37 13.04 -9.35
C HIS A 327 2.90 13.39 -9.08
N GLU A 328 2.58 14.65 -8.80
CA GLU A 328 1.20 15.10 -8.58
C GLU A 328 0.33 14.89 -9.82
N LYS A 329 0.88 15.03 -11.04
CA LYS A 329 0.18 14.76 -12.31
C LYS A 329 -0.10 13.28 -12.53
N MET A 330 0.86 12.39 -12.25
CA MET A 330 0.67 10.94 -12.26
C MET A 330 -0.41 10.53 -11.25
N PHE A 331 -0.32 11.02 -10.01
CA PHE A 331 -1.34 10.76 -8.98
C PHE A 331 -2.69 11.44 -9.30
N ARG A 332 -2.73 12.62 -9.93
CA ARG A 332 -3.96 13.26 -10.40
C ARG A 332 -4.64 12.48 -11.53
N GLN A 333 -3.88 11.84 -12.43
CA GLN A 333 -4.46 10.91 -13.39
C GLN A 333 -5.14 9.72 -12.70
N ALA A 334 -4.53 9.19 -11.63
CA ALA A 334 -5.11 8.12 -10.82
C ALA A 334 -6.24 8.55 -9.84
N THR A 335 -6.41 9.85 -9.56
CA THR A 335 -7.38 10.34 -8.53
C THR A 335 -8.50 11.23 -9.08
N ASN A 336 -8.36 11.81 -10.27
CA ASN A 336 -9.40 12.67 -10.86
C ASN A 336 -10.69 11.91 -11.21
N ILE A 337 -10.63 10.57 -11.29
CA ILE A 337 -11.77 9.72 -11.68
C ILE A 337 -12.68 9.40 -10.47
N CYS A 338 -12.12 9.37 -9.25
CA CYS A 338 -12.84 9.12 -7.99
C CYS A 338 -13.87 10.18 -7.55
N TYR A 339 -14.00 11.32 -8.24
CA TYR A 339 -14.73 12.51 -7.74
C TYR A 339 -16.19 12.66 -8.23
N ALA A 340 -16.87 11.56 -8.56
CA ALA A 340 -18.31 11.54 -8.84
C ALA A 340 -19.16 11.54 -7.55
N LYS A 341 -19.12 12.63 -6.77
CA LYS A 341 -19.97 12.78 -5.57
C LYS A 341 -21.44 12.90 -6.01
N PRO A 342 -22.35 12.00 -5.62
CA PRO A 342 -23.74 12.03 -6.11
C PRO A 342 -24.45 13.27 -5.59
N ASP A 343 -24.82 14.19 -6.50
CA ASP A 343 -25.46 15.46 -6.16
C ASP A 343 -26.95 15.30 -5.85
N THR A 344 -27.22 14.66 -4.71
CA THR A 344 -28.56 14.44 -4.16
C THR A 344 -29.34 15.75 -3.92
N THR A 345 -28.66 16.90 -3.89
CA THR A 345 -29.23 18.21 -3.52
C THR A 345 -30.42 18.60 -4.40
N LEU A 346 -30.36 18.27 -5.69
CA LEU A 346 -31.42 18.60 -6.65
C LEU A 346 -32.72 17.83 -6.40
N SER A 347 -32.64 16.59 -5.90
CA SER A 347 -33.80 15.72 -5.66
C SER A 347 -34.70 16.24 -4.53
N TRP A 348 -34.10 16.82 -3.48
CA TRP A 348 -34.83 17.27 -2.28
C TRP A 348 -35.69 18.52 -2.51
N MET A 349 -35.33 19.38 -3.47
CA MET A 349 -36.11 20.60 -3.75
C MET A 349 -37.29 20.38 -4.69
N ALA A 350 -37.25 19.35 -5.54
CA ALA A 350 -38.30 19.06 -6.51
C ALA A 350 -39.57 18.49 -5.87
N ALA A 351 -39.44 17.55 -4.92
CA ALA A 351 -40.59 16.84 -4.36
C ALA A 351 -41.58 17.76 -3.60
N PRO A 352 -41.17 18.70 -2.72
CA PRO A 352 -42.10 19.62 -2.06
C PRO A 352 -42.87 20.49 -3.05
N ALA A 353 -42.20 21.00 -4.10
CA ALA A 353 -42.83 21.82 -5.12
C ALA A 353 -43.91 21.04 -5.89
N ILE A 354 -43.64 19.79 -6.27
CA ILE A 354 -44.61 18.90 -6.94
C ILE A 354 -45.82 18.63 -6.03
N CYS A 355 -45.61 18.36 -4.74
CA CYS A 355 -46.70 18.16 -3.78
C CYS A 355 -47.57 19.42 -3.61
N ILE A 356 -46.96 20.61 -3.51
CA ILE A 356 -47.69 21.89 -3.39
C ILE A 356 -48.53 22.15 -4.65
N VAL A 357 -47.98 21.92 -5.85
CA VAL A 357 -48.71 22.07 -7.12
C VAL A 357 -49.86 21.05 -7.23
N ALA A 358 -49.62 19.79 -6.88
CA ALA A 358 -50.66 18.75 -6.91
C ALA A 358 -51.83 19.06 -5.97
N LEU A 359 -51.55 19.49 -4.73
CA LEU A 359 -52.56 19.88 -3.76
C LEU A 359 -53.30 21.17 -4.15
N GLY A 360 -52.60 22.16 -4.71
CA GLY A 360 -53.19 23.43 -5.17
C GLY A 360 -54.16 23.29 -6.35
N ILE A 361 -54.01 22.24 -7.17
CA ILE A 361 -54.88 22.01 -8.35
C ILE A 361 -56.18 21.26 -7.99
N MET A 362 -56.21 20.46 -6.90
CA MET A 362 -57.41 19.68 -6.53
C MET A 362 -58.70 20.52 -6.37
N PRO A 363 -58.70 21.70 -5.70
CA PRO A 363 -59.91 22.52 -5.52
C PRO A 363 -60.46 23.09 -6.84
N LEU A 364 -59.59 23.31 -7.83
CA LEU A 364 -59.99 23.80 -9.16
C LEU A 364 -60.66 22.69 -9.97
N MET A 365 -60.11 21.47 -9.94
CA MET A 365 -60.71 20.31 -10.63
C MET A 365 -62.04 19.87 -10.02
N ALA A 366 -62.23 20.04 -8.71
CA ALA A 366 -63.46 19.65 -8.00
C ALA A 366 -64.73 20.40 -8.46
N LYS A 367 -64.60 21.59 -9.07
CA LYS A 367 -65.74 22.41 -9.52
C LYS A 367 -66.27 22.06 -10.92
N GLY A 368 -65.58 21.20 -11.67
CA GLY A 368 -66.02 20.75 -13.00
C GLY A 368 -67.13 19.68 -12.95
N LYS A 369 -68.17 19.80 -13.78
CA LYS A 369 -69.33 18.87 -13.83
C LYS A 369 -69.01 17.40 -14.23
N GLY A 370 -67.73 17.05 -14.43
CA GLY A 370 -67.27 15.75 -14.96
C GLY A 370 -66.89 14.71 -13.90
N LYS A 371 -67.78 14.39 -12.94
CA LYS A 371 -67.49 13.51 -11.77
C LYS A 371 -66.69 12.22 -12.10
N ARG A 372 -66.99 11.53 -13.21
CA ARG A 372 -66.28 10.29 -13.62
C ARG A 372 -64.82 10.48 -14.06
N ARG A 373 -64.38 11.67 -14.48
CA ARG A 373 -62.97 11.93 -14.83
C ARG A 373 -62.11 12.25 -13.60
N CYS A 374 -62.67 12.95 -12.62
CA CYS A 374 -61.95 13.36 -11.41
C CYS A 374 -61.40 12.15 -10.62
N ILE A 375 -62.19 11.09 -10.45
CA ILE A 375 -61.78 9.86 -9.72
C ILE A 375 -60.51 9.22 -10.33
N LYS A 376 -60.38 9.19 -11.66
CA LYS A 376 -59.17 8.65 -12.32
C LYS A 376 -57.94 9.51 -12.05
N ILE A 377 -58.09 10.83 -12.06
CA ILE A 377 -56.99 11.77 -11.78
C ILE A 377 -56.56 11.68 -10.32
N VAL A 378 -57.52 11.63 -9.38
CA VAL A 378 -57.25 11.41 -7.95
C VAL A 378 -56.56 10.07 -7.71
N GLY A 379 -56.99 8.98 -8.39
CA GLY A 379 -56.32 7.69 -8.32
C GLY A 379 -54.86 7.74 -8.81
N ILE A 380 -54.60 8.39 -9.95
CA ILE A 380 -53.23 8.58 -10.48
C ILE A 380 -52.38 9.43 -9.52
N LEU A 381 -52.93 10.53 -8.98
CA LEU A 381 -52.24 11.38 -7.99
C LEU A 381 -52.02 10.68 -6.64
N MET A 382 -52.89 9.75 -6.26
CA MET A 382 -52.73 8.92 -5.06
C MET A 382 -51.65 7.85 -5.28
N CYS A 383 -51.62 7.18 -6.43
CA CYS A 383 -50.53 6.27 -6.79
C CYS A 383 -49.19 7.00 -6.88
N LEU A 384 -49.15 8.19 -7.48
CA LEU A 384 -47.96 9.06 -7.49
C LEU A 384 -47.56 9.50 -6.07
N SER A 385 -48.52 9.88 -5.22
CA SER A 385 -48.25 10.19 -3.81
C SER A 385 -47.68 8.99 -3.05
N ILE A 386 -48.20 7.77 -3.29
CA ILE A 386 -47.71 6.54 -2.67
C ILE A 386 -46.30 6.22 -3.16
N LEU A 387 -46.03 6.30 -4.47
CA LEU A 387 -44.68 6.19 -5.03
C LEU A 387 -43.73 7.22 -4.42
N VAL A 388 -44.12 8.49 -4.36
CA VAL A 388 -43.31 9.56 -3.76
C VAL A 388 -43.06 9.27 -2.28
N VAL A 389 -44.03 8.78 -1.51
CA VAL A 389 -43.84 8.41 -0.10
C VAL A 389 -42.98 7.15 0.08
N THR A 390 -43.14 6.10 -0.72
CA THR A 390 -42.30 4.89 -0.59
C THR A 390 -40.87 5.12 -1.05
N PHE A 391 -40.64 5.98 -2.05
CA PHE A 391 -39.30 6.41 -2.43
C PHE A 391 -38.71 7.46 -1.45
N ILE A 392 -39.52 8.30 -0.80
CA ILE A 392 -39.06 9.22 0.27
C ILE A 392 -38.81 8.48 1.59
N GLN A 393 -39.51 7.37 1.91
CA GLN A 393 -39.20 6.57 3.10
C GLN A 393 -37.83 5.89 3.03
N ASN A 394 -37.20 5.86 1.85
CA ASN A 394 -35.76 5.64 1.70
C ASN A 394 -34.93 6.90 2.00
N THR A 395 -35.41 7.82 2.86
CA THR A 395 -34.48 8.62 3.66
C THR A 395 -33.58 7.63 4.39
N PRO A 396 -32.27 7.56 4.10
CA PRO A 396 -31.42 6.60 4.80
C PRO A 396 -31.48 6.99 6.28
N ILE A 397 -32.02 6.09 7.10
CA ILE A 397 -31.91 6.23 8.55
C ILE A 397 -30.43 6.35 8.81
N LYS A 398 -29.98 7.54 9.24
CA LYS A 398 -28.60 7.77 9.64
C LYS A 398 -28.39 7.04 10.96
N ALA A 399 -28.28 5.71 10.86
CA ALA A 399 -27.70 4.87 11.88
C ALA A 399 -26.43 5.57 12.33
N LEU A 400 -26.35 5.89 13.62
CA LEU A 400 -25.27 6.71 14.17
C LEU A 400 -23.96 6.06 13.72
N GLN A 401 -23.11 6.79 13.00
CA GLN A 401 -21.88 6.19 12.47
C GLN A 401 -21.05 5.73 13.68
N THR A 402 -20.99 4.43 13.93
CA THR A 402 -20.26 3.85 15.08
C THR A 402 -18.77 3.70 14.81
N ARG A 403 -18.33 4.00 13.58
CA ARG A 403 -16.97 3.85 13.09
C ARG A 403 -16.36 5.16 12.60
N ALA A 404 -15.15 5.46 13.03
CA ALA A 404 -14.37 6.59 12.52
C ALA A 404 -12.93 6.18 12.18
N ALA A 405 -12.34 6.83 11.20
CA ALA A 405 -10.95 6.60 10.78
C ALA A 405 -10.23 7.94 10.74
N VAL A 406 -8.98 7.99 11.20
CA VAL A 406 -8.16 9.20 11.11
C VAL A 406 -6.77 8.85 10.59
N VAL A 407 -6.33 9.64 9.60
CA VAL A 407 -4.97 9.58 9.07
C VAL A 407 -4.23 10.85 9.46
N TRP A 408 -3.12 10.69 10.18
CA TRP A 408 -2.18 11.74 10.54
C TRP A 408 -0.83 11.51 9.87
N GLY A 409 -0.07 12.59 9.81
CA GLY A 409 1.33 12.56 9.43
C GLY A 409 1.89 13.97 9.44
N SER A 410 3.02 14.12 10.11
CA SER A 410 3.77 15.36 10.19
C SER A 410 4.37 15.74 8.83
N GLU A 411 4.52 17.02 8.59
CA GLU A 411 5.39 17.59 7.54
C GLU A 411 6.65 18.24 8.17
N SER A 412 6.75 18.17 9.50
CA SER A 412 7.78 18.72 10.40
C SER A 412 8.16 20.16 10.06
N ILE A 413 7.15 21.03 9.90
CA ILE A 413 7.29 22.42 9.42
C ILE A 413 8.01 23.36 10.42
N GLY A 414 8.24 22.94 11.66
CA GLY A 414 9.09 23.64 12.63
C GLY A 414 10.55 23.21 12.54
N ALA A 415 10.83 22.06 11.91
CA ALA A 415 12.14 21.69 11.41
C ALA A 415 12.49 22.44 10.10
N TYR A 416 11.75 23.49 9.74
CA TYR A 416 12.04 24.34 8.58
C TYR A 416 13.41 25.03 8.67
N ASP A 417 14.24 24.86 7.64
CA ASP A 417 15.47 25.64 7.43
C ASP A 417 15.17 26.87 6.54
N PRO A 418 15.44 28.11 7.03
CA PRO A 418 15.22 29.34 6.25
C PRO A 418 15.96 29.42 4.91
N ASN A 419 17.03 28.66 4.71
CA ASN A 419 17.81 28.62 3.48
C ASN A 419 17.25 27.62 2.46
N LEU A 420 16.42 26.67 2.90
CA LEU A 420 15.83 25.63 2.06
C LEU A 420 14.37 25.90 1.68
N GLY A 421 13.59 26.47 2.60
CA GLY A 421 12.14 26.55 2.47
C GLY A 421 11.38 25.27 2.87
N PHE A 422 12.06 24.23 3.34
CA PHE A 422 11.44 22.95 3.75
C PHE A 422 11.99 22.39 5.06
N SER A 423 11.28 21.38 5.58
CA SER A 423 11.59 20.63 6.81
C SER A 423 12.90 19.87 6.71
N TRP A 424 13.72 19.89 7.77
CA TRP A 424 14.90 19.02 7.87
C TRP A 424 14.58 17.58 8.27
N ARG A 425 13.31 17.22 8.51
CA ARG A 425 12.92 15.88 9.03
C ARG A 425 12.20 14.97 8.03
N LYS A 426 11.80 15.47 6.85
CA LYS A 426 11.12 14.66 5.81
C LYS A 426 11.41 15.17 4.40
N HIS A 427 11.67 14.26 3.47
CA HIS A 427 11.92 14.63 2.08
C HIS A 427 10.67 15.26 1.43
N PRO A 428 10.77 16.30 0.58
CA PRO A 428 9.62 16.81 -0.17
C PRO A 428 8.88 15.74 -0.98
N THR A 429 9.60 14.76 -1.53
CA THR A 429 9.00 13.58 -2.21
C THR A 429 8.26 12.69 -1.21
N GLU A 430 8.85 12.38 -0.05
CA GLU A 430 8.18 11.64 1.03
C GLU A 430 6.90 12.37 1.50
N ILE A 431 6.95 13.68 1.72
CA ILE A 431 5.77 14.51 2.05
C ILE A 431 4.71 14.44 0.94
N THR A 432 5.12 14.37 -0.32
CA THR A 432 4.20 14.25 -1.47
C THR A 432 3.52 12.87 -1.48
N CYS A 433 4.28 11.78 -1.32
CA CYS A 433 3.75 10.43 -1.13
C CYS A 433 2.82 10.36 0.10
N GLN A 434 3.19 11.02 1.19
CA GLN A 434 2.43 11.05 2.45
C GLN A 434 1.09 11.77 2.32
N ARG A 435 1.06 12.91 1.62
CA ARG A 435 -0.16 13.66 1.29
C ARG A 435 -1.09 12.85 0.39
N TYR A 436 -0.55 12.24 -0.67
CA TYR A 436 -1.30 11.35 -1.56
C TYR A 436 -1.90 10.18 -0.78
N ILE A 437 -1.08 9.37 -0.11
CA ILE A 437 -1.53 8.13 0.51
C ILE A 437 -2.51 8.38 1.67
N SER A 438 -2.33 9.48 2.43
CA SER A 438 -3.24 9.84 3.51
C SER A 438 -4.63 10.25 3.01
N SER A 439 -4.69 10.92 1.85
CA SER A 439 -5.96 11.24 1.19
C SER A 439 -6.65 9.98 0.68
N THR A 440 -5.90 9.10 0.00
CA THR A 440 -6.40 7.84 -0.56
C THR A 440 -6.92 6.89 0.53
N ILE A 441 -6.19 6.73 1.63
CA ILE A 441 -6.64 5.89 2.77
C ILE A 441 -7.90 6.46 3.42
N ALA A 442 -7.95 7.78 3.64
CA ALA A 442 -9.16 8.41 4.18
C ALA A 442 -10.38 8.21 3.25
N ASN A 443 -10.17 8.26 1.93
CA ASN A 443 -11.22 7.96 0.95
C ASN A 443 -11.66 6.48 1.03
N PHE A 444 -10.73 5.51 1.10
CA PHE A 444 -11.08 4.08 1.23
C PHE A 444 -11.91 3.78 2.49
N PHE A 445 -11.57 4.38 3.63
CA PHE A 445 -12.36 4.27 4.86
C PHE A 445 -13.74 4.95 4.71
N GLY A 446 -13.79 6.14 4.11
CA GLY A 446 -15.03 6.90 3.91
C GLY A 446 -16.03 6.16 3.01
N SER A 447 -15.57 5.62 1.89
CA SER A 447 -16.37 4.81 0.97
C SER A 447 -16.86 3.51 1.61
N ASN A 448 -16.13 2.97 2.58
CA ASN A 448 -16.51 1.77 3.33
C ASN A 448 -17.06 2.09 4.73
N GLY A 449 -17.87 3.14 4.85
CA GLY A 449 -18.80 3.33 5.98
C GLY A 449 -18.25 3.99 7.24
N TYR A 450 -16.98 4.40 7.27
CA TYR A 450 -16.40 5.14 8.39
C TYR A 450 -16.64 6.65 8.24
N THR A 451 -16.76 7.37 9.35
CA THR A 451 -16.49 8.82 9.35
C THR A 451 -14.98 9.03 9.27
N ALA A 452 -14.47 9.20 8.05
CA ALA A 452 -13.04 9.29 7.78
C ALA A 452 -12.52 10.74 7.80
N TYR A 453 -11.34 10.95 8.38
CA TYR A 453 -10.69 12.24 8.53
C TYR A 453 -9.25 12.17 8.02
N ASN A 454 -8.95 12.80 6.89
CA ASN A 454 -7.57 13.16 6.58
C ASN A 454 -7.17 14.36 7.46
N ARG A 455 -6.12 14.18 8.27
CA ARG A 455 -5.55 15.20 9.17
C ARG A 455 -4.05 15.39 8.94
N GLN A 456 -3.50 14.87 7.84
CA GLN A 456 -2.17 15.17 7.33
C GLN A 456 -1.86 16.67 7.39
N GLY A 457 -0.61 17.03 7.70
CA GLY A 457 -0.13 18.40 7.54
C GLY A 457 -0.62 19.40 8.60
N TYR A 458 -0.41 20.69 8.31
CA TYR A 458 -0.83 21.78 9.18
C TYR A 458 -2.29 22.20 8.95
N PRO A 459 -3.09 22.48 10.00
CA PRO A 459 -2.84 22.26 11.42
C PRO A 459 -3.27 20.86 11.90
N GLY A 460 -3.73 19.98 11.01
CA GLY A 460 -4.42 18.73 11.35
C GLY A 460 -3.60 17.76 12.22
N SER A 461 -2.29 17.69 11.98
CA SER A 461 -1.34 16.83 12.71
C SER A 461 -0.55 17.58 13.80
N LEU A 462 -1.01 18.73 14.30
CA LEU A 462 -0.46 19.32 15.54
C LEU A 462 -0.80 18.44 16.76
N LYS A 463 0.08 18.36 17.77
CA LYS A 463 -0.09 17.49 18.95
C LYS A 463 -1.41 17.75 19.68
N SER A 464 -1.73 19.02 19.88
CA SER A 464 -3.01 19.45 20.47
C SER A 464 -4.22 18.98 19.66
N ASN A 465 -4.13 19.00 18.33
CA ASN A 465 -5.18 18.56 17.41
C ASN A 465 -5.26 17.03 17.29
N ILE A 466 -4.13 16.32 17.34
CA ILE A 466 -4.06 14.86 17.41
C ILE A 466 -4.75 14.37 18.70
N LEU A 467 -4.31 14.86 19.86
CA LEU A 467 -4.82 14.41 21.16
C LEU A 467 -6.29 14.79 21.40
N SER A 468 -6.73 15.98 20.96
CA SER A 468 -8.15 16.39 21.06
C SER A 468 -9.05 15.65 20.05
N THR A 469 -8.58 15.45 18.81
CA THR A 469 -9.29 14.59 17.84
C THR A 469 -9.40 13.18 18.39
N LEU A 470 -8.32 12.59 18.93
CA LEU A 470 -8.33 11.25 19.51
C LEU A 470 -9.35 11.12 20.65
N SER A 471 -9.38 12.06 21.60
CA SER A 471 -10.43 12.11 22.64
C SER A 471 -11.83 12.18 22.02
N SER A 472 -12.05 13.05 21.03
CA SER A 472 -13.36 13.23 20.37
C SER A 472 -13.81 11.99 19.60
N LEU A 473 -12.89 11.27 18.94
CA LEU A 473 -13.21 10.02 18.26
C LEU A 473 -13.53 8.90 19.27
N GLN A 474 -12.80 8.81 20.37
CA GLN A 474 -13.04 7.80 21.41
C GLN A 474 -14.33 8.03 22.21
N SER A 475 -14.76 9.30 22.36
CA SER A 475 -16.07 9.61 22.95
C SER A 475 -17.24 9.36 21.98
N SER A 476 -17.06 9.64 20.69
CA SER A 476 -18.18 9.71 19.72
C SER A 476 -18.39 8.44 18.90
N PHE A 477 -17.39 7.55 18.82
CA PHE A 477 -17.42 6.33 18.01
C PHE A 477 -17.00 5.11 18.84
N ASP A 478 -17.50 3.93 18.49
CA ASP A 478 -17.20 2.67 19.20
C ASP A 478 -16.06 1.87 18.57
N ARG A 479 -15.78 2.12 17.29
CA ARG A 479 -14.65 1.52 16.56
C ARG A 479 -13.86 2.62 15.86
N VAL A 480 -12.61 2.80 16.26
CA VAL A 480 -11.71 3.80 15.67
C VAL A 480 -10.55 3.10 14.99
N ALA A 481 -10.26 3.52 13.75
CA ALA A 481 -9.03 3.20 13.03
C ALA A 481 -8.08 4.40 13.08
N VAL A 482 -6.81 4.16 13.38
CA VAL A 482 -5.74 5.18 13.43
C VAL A 482 -4.65 4.82 12.43
N ILE A 483 -4.23 5.80 11.63
CA ILE A 483 -3.12 5.66 10.70
C ILE A 483 -2.19 6.85 10.92
N VAL A 484 -0.89 6.58 11.06
CA VAL A 484 0.16 7.58 11.28
C VAL A 484 1.32 7.28 10.33
N PHE A 485 1.73 8.28 9.55
CA PHE A 485 2.93 8.23 8.71
C PHE A 485 3.98 9.21 9.24
N ASP A 486 4.95 8.71 10.00
CA ASP A 486 5.87 9.62 10.68
C ASP A 486 7.25 9.10 11.04
N HIS A 487 8.16 10.03 11.31
CA HIS A 487 9.39 9.73 12.03
C HIS A 487 9.17 9.89 13.54
N GLY A 488 10.18 9.49 14.32
CA GLY A 488 10.06 9.32 15.77
C GLY A 488 10.69 8.01 16.20
N VAL A 489 11.04 7.93 17.48
CA VAL A 489 11.71 6.78 18.12
C VAL A 489 11.40 6.73 19.62
N GLY A 490 11.50 7.88 20.29
CA GLY A 490 11.29 8.03 21.72
C GLY A 490 12.33 8.96 22.36
N SER A 491 12.13 9.33 23.62
CA SER A 491 13.03 10.22 24.36
C SER A 491 12.89 10.05 25.88
N THR A 492 13.98 10.32 26.61
CA THR A 492 14.01 10.52 28.07
C THR A 492 13.90 11.99 28.48
N SER A 493 13.95 12.92 27.53
CA SER A 493 14.01 14.37 27.76
C SER A 493 12.62 15.04 27.80
N TYR A 494 11.52 14.27 27.81
CA TYR A 494 10.18 14.85 27.81
C TYR A 494 9.86 15.51 29.16
N SER A 495 9.41 16.75 29.10
CA SER A 495 9.16 17.65 30.25
C SER A 495 8.25 17.06 31.34
N GLN A 496 7.31 16.19 30.96
CA GLN A 496 6.35 15.55 31.87
C GLN A 496 6.82 14.21 32.47
N ALA A 497 7.96 13.69 32.01
CA ALA A 497 8.53 12.42 32.43
C ALA A 497 10.08 12.41 32.37
N PRO A 498 10.76 13.38 33.02
CA PRO A 498 12.21 13.55 32.89
C PRO A 498 12.97 12.32 33.37
N GLY A 499 13.87 11.81 32.51
CA GLY A 499 14.65 10.59 32.76
C GLY A 499 13.92 9.28 32.46
N GLU A 500 12.65 9.32 32.06
CA GLU A 500 11.87 8.14 31.69
C GLU A 500 11.72 8.02 30.18
N PHE A 501 12.12 6.89 29.59
CA PHE A 501 12.03 6.70 28.13
C PHE A 501 10.58 6.44 27.71
N HIS A 502 10.05 7.34 26.88
CA HIS A 502 8.71 7.26 26.29
C HIS A 502 8.82 7.27 24.76
N PHE A 503 8.06 6.40 24.08
CA PHE A 503 8.00 6.36 22.62
C PHE A 503 7.13 7.48 22.07
N MET A 504 7.50 8.03 20.92
CA MET A 504 6.71 9.05 20.22
C MET A 504 6.77 8.89 18.70
N PHE A 505 5.77 9.47 18.04
CA PHE A 505 5.86 9.96 16.67
C PHE A 505 5.78 11.50 16.69
N GLU A 506 6.23 12.16 15.63
CA GLU A 506 6.23 13.62 15.59
C GLU A 506 4.82 14.22 15.40
N ASP A 507 4.59 15.42 15.94
CA ASP A 507 3.52 16.29 15.44
C ASP A 507 4.01 17.11 14.23
N ASN A 508 3.10 17.85 13.58
CA ASN A 508 3.39 18.59 12.36
C ASN A 508 4.48 19.67 12.47
N ILE A 509 4.81 20.15 13.67
CA ILE A 509 5.95 21.06 13.88
C ILE A 509 7.26 20.25 13.82
N GLY A 510 7.22 18.98 14.19
CA GLY A 510 8.37 18.09 14.24
C GLY A 510 9.08 18.19 15.59
N THR A 511 9.58 17.07 16.12
CA THR A 511 10.55 17.16 17.20
C THR A 511 11.87 17.56 16.58
N LYS A 512 12.58 18.50 17.21
CA LYS A 512 13.94 18.83 16.82
C LYS A 512 14.98 17.84 17.38
N ILE A 513 14.52 16.64 17.76
CA ILE A 513 15.33 15.56 18.34
C ILE A 513 16.02 14.79 17.21
N GLY A 514 17.32 15.05 17.10
CA GLY A 514 18.28 14.39 16.22
C GLY A 514 19.69 14.76 16.69
N SER A 515 20.71 14.53 15.85
CA SER A 515 22.11 14.85 16.20
C SER A 515 22.42 16.35 16.29
N TYR A 516 21.48 17.25 15.96
CA TYR A 516 21.74 18.69 15.82
C TYR A 516 21.81 19.42 17.18
N PRO A 517 22.92 20.11 17.52
CA PRO A 517 23.05 20.79 18.81
C PRO A 517 22.05 21.94 19.00
N GLY A 518 21.46 22.03 20.19
CA GLY A 518 20.91 23.28 20.73
C GLY A 518 19.39 23.50 20.63
N THR A 519 18.61 22.57 20.10
CA THR A 519 17.14 22.68 20.13
C THR A 519 16.44 21.36 20.46
N ASP A 520 16.43 20.96 21.73
CA ASP A 520 15.47 19.95 22.19
C ASP A 520 14.06 20.56 22.19
N GLN A 521 13.22 20.14 21.25
CA GLN A 521 11.77 20.38 21.27
C GLN A 521 11.01 19.05 21.45
N PRO A 522 11.11 18.41 22.65
CA PRO A 522 10.41 17.17 22.93
C PRO A 522 8.90 17.36 22.97
N ASP A 523 8.41 18.54 23.36
CA ASP A 523 6.98 18.78 23.54
C ASP A 523 6.16 18.67 22.24
N ASN A 524 6.80 18.77 21.07
CA ASN A 524 6.22 18.50 19.74
C ASN A 524 6.07 17.00 19.43
N GLY A 525 6.58 16.10 20.26
CA GLY A 525 6.43 14.65 20.11
C GLY A 525 5.11 14.18 20.73
N VAL A 526 4.38 13.30 20.05
CA VAL A 526 3.14 12.71 20.58
C VAL A 526 3.48 11.40 21.28
N TYR A 527 3.63 11.43 22.61
CA TYR A 527 4.14 10.28 23.36
C TYR A 527 3.04 9.25 23.69
N ASP A 528 3.45 8.00 23.88
CA ASP A 528 2.64 6.94 24.47
C ASP A 528 1.88 7.38 25.75
N MET A 529 2.53 8.14 26.63
CA MET A 529 1.92 8.71 27.83
C MET A 529 0.91 9.85 27.58
N ASP A 530 1.01 10.57 26.44
CA ASP A 530 0.01 11.57 26.05
C ASP A 530 -1.23 10.89 25.43
N ILE A 531 -0.98 9.83 24.65
CA ILE A 531 -1.98 9.05 23.91
C ILE A 531 -2.84 8.24 24.87
N TYR A 532 -2.24 7.51 25.81
CA TYR A 532 -2.95 6.56 26.67
C TYR A 532 -4.16 7.18 27.42
N PRO A 533 -4.07 8.36 28.07
CA PRO A 533 -5.23 9.01 28.69
C PRO A 533 -6.37 9.39 27.72
N ARG A 534 -6.11 9.41 26.41
CA ARG A 534 -7.08 9.74 25.35
C ARG A 534 -7.78 8.51 24.77
N THR A 535 -7.22 7.31 24.94
CA THR A 535 -7.75 6.05 24.40
C THR A 535 -8.65 5.31 25.38
N VAL A 536 -9.51 4.43 24.86
CA VAL A 536 -10.37 3.51 25.64
C VAL A 536 -10.11 2.09 25.15
N SER A 537 -10.01 1.13 26.08
CA SER A 537 -9.73 -0.28 25.73
C SER A 537 -10.80 -0.82 24.78
N GLY A 538 -10.36 -1.60 23.78
CA GLY A 538 -11.24 -2.18 22.75
C GLY A 538 -11.76 -1.22 21.68
N LYS A 539 -11.79 0.11 21.92
CA LYS A 539 -12.34 1.09 20.96
C LYS A 539 -11.43 1.36 19.76
N ILE A 540 -10.11 1.39 19.93
CA ILE A 540 -9.19 1.40 18.78
C ILE A 540 -9.07 -0.03 18.27
N VAL A 541 -9.75 -0.32 17.17
CA VAL A 541 -9.80 -1.65 16.54
C VAL A 541 -8.64 -1.87 15.58
N PHE A 542 -8.11 -0.79 15.00
CA PHE A 542 -6.96 -0.86 14.10
C PHE A 542 -6.04 0.34 14.34
N ALA A 543 -4.73 0.08 14.39
CA ALA A 543 -3.71 1.11 14.36
C ALA A 543 -2.58 0.70 13.41
N LEU A 544 -2.21 1.55 12.45
CA LEU A 544 -0.97 1.43 11.69
C LEU A 544 -0.10 2.65 11.94
N ILE A 545 1.03 2.46 12.61
CA ILE A 545 1.95 3.51 13.01
C ILE A 545 3.27 3.30 12.28
N ASN A 546 3.37 3.88 11.08
CA ASN A 546 4.56 3.81 10.24
C ASN A 546 5.62 4.78 10.74
N THR A 547 6.26 4.40 11.85
CA THR A 547 7.29 5.15 12.57
C THR A 547 8.31 4.21 13.21
N CYS A 548 9.56 4.64 13.33
CA CYS A 548 10.62 3.84 13.93
C CYS A 548 10.31 3.55 15.41
N MET A 549 10.70 2.36 15.86
CA MET A 549 10.43 1.79 17.17
C MET A 549 8.95 1.77 17.60
N SER A 550 7.98 2.03 16.71
CA SER A 550 6.55 2.07 17.07
C SER A 550 6.02 0.74 17.61
N ALA A 551 6.62 -0.38 17.19
CA ALA A 551 6.34 -1.72 17.72
C ALA A 551 7.50 -2.28 18.58
N ARG A 552 8.33 -1.43 19.20
CA ARG A 552 9.40 -1.90 20.09
C ARG A 552 8.83 -2.24 21.47
N LEU A 553 9.09 -3.47 21.95
CA LEU A 553 8.55 -3.97 23.22
C LEU A 553 9.57 -4.03 24.37
N THR A 554 10.87 -3.93 24.09
CA THR A 554 11.95 -4.06 25.09
C THR A 554 13.10 -3.10 24.83
N ASN A 555 13.85 -2.75 25.88
CA ASN A 555 15.12 -2.03 25.78
C ASN A 555 16.14 -2.84 24.95
N PRO A 556 16.76 -2.27 23.90
CA PRO A 556 17.72 -2.99 23.06
C PRO A 556 19.04 -3.33 23.78
N ILE A 557 19.37 -2.64 24.88
CA ILE A 557 20.60 -2.85 25.66
C ILE A 557 20.34 -3.73 26.89
N THR A 558 19.29 -3.42 27.68
CA THR A 558 19.06 -4.09 28.98
C THR A 558 18.03 -5.22 28.94
N GLY A 559 17.26 -5.35 27.85
CA GLY A 559 16.13 -6.29 27.78
C GLY A 559 14.91 -5.92 28.63
N GLU A 560 14.95 -4.81 29.37
CA GLU A 560 13.83 -4.27 30.16
C GLU A 560 12.55 -4.19 29.32
N ASN A 561 11.41 -4.63 29.88
CA ASN A 561 10.11 -4.56 29.23
C ASN A 561 9.65 -3.10 29.09
N TRP A 562 9.53 -2.62 27.86
CA TRP A 562 9.25 -1.22 27.50
C TRP A 562 7.76 -0.99 27.18
N GLN A 563 6.88 -1.63 27.95
CA GLN A 563 5.43 -1.54 27.76
C GLN A 563 4.66 -1.72 29.06
N GLY A 564 3.49 -1.08 29.17
CA GLY A 564 2.64 -1.11 30.36
C GLY A 564 2.62 0.23 31.08
N LEU A 565 2.28 0.22 32.38
CA LEU A 565 2.33 1.41 33.23
C LEU A 565 3.61 1.44 34.05
N VAL A 566 4.36 2.55 33.96
CA VAL A 566 5.49 2.86 34.83
C VAL A 566 5.28 4.26 35.39
N ASN A 567 5.45 4.44 36.71
CA ASN A 567 5.12 5.69 37.42
C ASN A 567 3.68 6.21 37.17
N GLY A 568 2.74 5.34 36.79
CA GLY A 568 1.37 5.70 36.39
C GLY A 568 1.23 6.26 34.96
N ARG A 569 2.34 6.47 34.24
CA ARG A 569 2.38 6.81 32.81
C ARG A 569 2.41 5.54 31.96
N ALA A 570 1.88 5.61 30.75
CA ALA A 570 2.02 4.52 29.79
C ALA A 570 3.36 4.56 29.08
N ARG A 571 3.96 3.40 28.86
CA ARG A 571 5.09 3.19 27.95
C ARG A 571 4.68 2.21 26.84
N GLY A 572 5.23 2.41 25.65
CA GLY A 572 4.99 1.60 24.46
C GLY A 572 3.76 2.07 23.68
N LEU A 573 3.95 2.52 22.43
CA LEU A 573 2.83 2.92 21.56
C LEU A 573 1.76 1.81 21.36
N PRO A 574 2.08 0.51 21.27
CA PRO A 574 1.05 -0.53 21.18
C PRO A 574 0.16 -0.57 22.43
N PHE A 575 0.73 -0.41 23.62
CA PHE A 575 -0.01 -0.33 24.88
C PHE A 575 -0.81 0.97 25.00
N ALA A 576 -0.26 2.10 24.54
CA ALA A 576 -0.95 3.39 24.54
C ALA A 576 -2.20 3.41 23.65
N PHE A 577 -2.10 2.88 22.44
CA PHE A 577 -3.22 2.80 21.51
C PHE A 577 -4.23 1.71 21.89
N THR A 578 -3.80 0.52 22.31
CA THR A 578 -4.73 -0.61 22.52
C THR A 578 -5.25 -0.76 23.95
N ARG A 579 -4.57 -0.17 24.95
CA ARG A 579 -4.71 -0.42 26.40
C ARG A 579 -4.38 -1.86 26.86
N ARG A 580 -3.75 -2.69 26.00
CA ARG A 580 -3.37 -4.09 26.29
C ARG A 580 -1.86 -4.30 26.12
N ILE A 581 -1.25 -5.13 26.97
CA ILE A 581 0.20 -5.42 26.92
C ILE A 581 0.47 -6.50 25.87
N VAL A 582 1.49 -6.30 25.04
CA VAL A 582 1.85 -7.22 23.96
C VAL A 582 2.60 -8.43 24.53
N LEU A 583 2.03 -9.63 24.38
CA LEU A 583 2.61 -10.88 24.89
C LEU A 583 2.47 -12.02 23.86
N PRO A 584 3.40 -12.99 23.81
CA PRO A 584 3.22 -14.21 23.02
C PRO A 584 1.91 -14.93 23.39
N ARG A 585 1.16 -15.41 22.40
CA ARG A 585 -0.15 -16.06 22.63
C ARG A 585 -0.06 -17.34 23.47
N ASN A 586 1.12 -17.97 23.51
CA ASN A 586 1.44 -19.13 24.36
C ASN A 586 2.01 -18.77 25.75
N HIS A 587 2.12 -17.49 26.10
CA HIS A 587 2.62 -17.07 27.41
C HIS A 587 1.62 -17.45 28.53
N PRO A 588 2.04 -18.02 29.68
CA PRO A 588 1.10 -18.51 30.70
C PRO A 588 0.14 -17.47 31.29
N LEU A 589 0.48 -16.17 31.22
CA LEU A 589 -0.39 -15.08 31.65
C LEU A 589 -1.28 -14.51 30.53
N PHE A 590 -1.21 -15.03 29.30
CA PHE A 590 -1.94 -14.47 28.16
C PHE A 590 -3.46 -14.54 28.37
N ASN A 591 -4.13 -13.39 28.26
CA ASN A 591 -5.58 -13.27 28.39
C ASN A 591 -6.03 -12.11 27.49
N VAL A 592 -6.95 -12.39 26.56
CA VAL A 592 -7.40 -11.44 25.53
C VAL A 592 -8.00 -10.14 26.09
N VAL A 593 -8.44 -10.11 27.36
CA VAL A 593 -8.95 -8.90 28.03
C VAL A 593 -7.83 -7.88 28.33
N TYR A 594 -6.64 -8.36 28.68
CA TYR A 594 -5.51 -7.52 29.14
C TYR A 594 -4.30 -7.56 28.21
N HIS A 595 -4.21 -8.59 27.37
CA HIS A 595 -3.04 -8.92 26.58
C HIS A 595 -3.40 -9.06 25.10
N ILE A 596 -2.48 -8.63 24.24
CA ILE A 596 -2.61 -8.61 22.77
C ILE A 596 -1.44 -9.41 22.16
N SER A 597 -1.69 -10.23 21.13
CA SER A 597 -0.69 -11.19 20.62
C SER A 597 0.57 -10.52 20.09
N ALA A 598 1.74 -11.01 20.49
CA ALA A 598 3.05 -10.58 19.96
C ALA A 598 3.35 -11.06 18.52
N ASP A 599 2.51 -11.93 17.95
CA ASP A 599 2.48 -12.15 16.50
C ASP A 599 1.02 -12.28 16.04
N GLY A 600 0.40 -11.15 15.69
CA GLY A 600 -0.97 -11.09 15.19
C GLY A 600 -1.15 -11.66 13.77
N TYR A 601 -0.07 -11.95 13.06
CA TYR A 601 -0.09 -12.59 11.74
C TYR A 601 -0.03 -14.11 11.85
N SER A 602 0.98 -14.66 12.54
CA SER A 602 1.17 -16.11 12.68
C SER A 602 0.37 -16.71 13.84
N GLN A 603 0.06 -15.94 14.88
CA GLN A 603 -0.65 -16.37 16.09
C GLN A 603 -1.71 -15.33 16.54
N PRO A 604 -2.67 -14.93 15.67
CA PRO A 604 -3.72 -13.96 16.01
C PRO A 604 -4.47 -14.33 17.29
N ASP A 605 -4.76 -13.36 18.16
CA ASP A 605 -5.67 -13.56 19.29
C ASP A 605 -7.15 -13.39 18.89
N SER A 606 -8.08 -13.61 19.82
CA SER A 606 -9.52 -13.53 19.56
C SER A 606 -10.14 -12.17 19.88
N GLY A 607 -9.33 -11.12 20.04
CA GLY A 607 -9.76 -9.78 20.41
C GLY A 607 -10.24 -8.94 19.22
N SER A 608 -10.72 -7.73 19.51
CA SER A 608 -11.24 -6.79 18.50
C SER A 608 -10.19 -5.87 17.87
N GLN A 609 -8.90 -6.10 18.12
CA GLN A 609 -7.85 -5.10 17.89
C GLN A 609 -6.64 -5.69 17.15
N CYS A 610 -6.15 -4.95 16.16
CA CYS A 610 -4.88 -5.20 15.48
C CYS A 610 -4.01 -3.93 15.51
N TYR A 611 -2.71 -4.10 15.72
CA TYR A 611 -1.72 -3.02 15.70
C TYR A 611 -0.59 -3.39 14.73
N ILE A 612 -0.22 -2.47 13.84
CA ILE A 612 0.90 -2.61 12.90
C ILE A 612 1.89 -1.47 13.15
N GLY A 613 3.18 -1.83 13.23
CA GLY A 613 4.27 -0.89 13.43
C GLY A 613 5.62 -1.55 13.24
N PHE A 614 6.70 -0.88 13.64
CA PHE A 614 8.07 -1.34 13.38
C PHE A 614 8.86 -1.47 14.69
N PRO A 615 9.40 -2.66 15.04
CA PRO A 615 10.21 -2.82 16.26
C PRO A 615 11.59 -2.16 16.17
N TRP A 616 12.01 -1.75 14.96
CA TRP A 616 13.25 -1.01 14.74
C TRP A 616 13.01 0.10 13.73
N GLY A 617 13.33 -0.07 12.46
CA GLY A 617 13.09 0.94 11.45
C GLY A 617 11.75 0.83 10.71
N SER A 618 11.04 1.96 10.50
CA SER A 618 9.95 2.05 9.52
C SER A 618 10.47 2.34 8.12
N ALA A 619 9.76 1.92 7.07
CA ALA A 619 10.09 2.34 5.71
C ALA A 619 9.64 3.79 5.45
N SER A 620 10.48 4.57 4.77
CA SER A 620 10.05 5.82 4.14
C SER A 620 9.07 5.51 3.00
N LEU A 621 8.08 6.38 2.75
CA LEU A 621 7.08 6.12 1.70
C LEU A 621 7.69 6.09 0.28
N MET A 622 8.75 6.87 0.04
CA MET A 622 9.51 6.88 -1.22
C MET A 622 10.60 5.80 -1.29
N GLN A 623 10.80 4.99 -0.25
CA GLN A 623 11.80 3.93 -0.26
C GLN A 623 11.32 2.74 -1.12
N ARG A 624 12.14 2.28 -2.08
CA ARG A 624 11.98 0.96 -2.71
C ARG A 624 12.35 -0.16 -1.73
N ILE A 625 11.62 -1.28 -1.78
CA ILE A 625 11.88 -2.47 -0.95
C ILE A 625 11.93 -3.72 -1.84
N PRO A 626 13.08 -4.41 -1.98
CA PRO A 626 14.43 -4.01 -1.56
C PRO A 626 14.92 -2.70 -2.22
N TYR A 627 15.98 -2.10 -1.66
CA TYR A 627 16.37 -0.70 -1.93
C TYR A 627 16.66 -0.34 -3.40
N ASN A 628 17.29 -1.23 -4.18
CA ASN A 628 17.67 -0.91 -5.57
C ASN A 628 16.64 -1.41 -6.60
N THR A 629 16.11 -2.61 -6.38
CA THR A 629 15.37 -3.42 -7.37
C THR A 629 13.90 -3.61 -7.04
N GLY A 630 13.44 -3.07 -5.91
CA GLY A 630 12.10 -3.25 -5.39
C GLY A 630 11.06 -2.23 -5.86
N MET A 631 9.83 -2.44 -5.40
CA MET A 631 8.72 -1.51 -5.54
C MET A 631 8.77 -0.46 -4.41
N GLU A 632 8.38 0.78 -4.70
CA GLU A 632 8.24 1.84 -3.69
C GLU A 632 7.19 1.47 -2.63
N TYR A 633 7.53 1.67 -1.36
CA TYR A 633 6.71 1.23 -0.22
C TYR A 633 5.31 1.88 -0.21
N VAL A 634 5.15 3.10 -0.71
CA VAL A 634 3.84 3.75 -0.91
C VAL A 634 2.86 2.90 -1.73
N HIS A 635 3.33 2.11 -2.71
CA HIS A 635 2.48 1.22 -3.49
C HIS A 635 2.02 0.01 -2.67
N TRP A 636 2.90 -0.59 -1.85
CA TRP A 636 2.49 -1.67 -0.94
C TRP A 636 1.47 -1.17 0.09
N VAL A 637 1.67 0.04 0.64
CA VAL A 637 0.71 0.68 1.55
C VAL A 637 -0.63 0.94 0.85
N TYR A 638 -0.62 1.41 -0.39
CA TYR A 638 -1.82 1.58 -1.22
C TYR A 638 -2.57 0.26 -1.37
N TYR A 639 -1.88 -0.80 -1.80
CA TYR A 639 -2.48 -2.11 -1.99
C TYR A 639 -3.05 -2.67 -0.68
N PHE A 640 -2.30 -2.62 0.42
CA PHE A 640 -2.77 -3.10 1.72
C PHE A 640 -4.11 -2.44 2.13
N PHE A 641 -4.22 -1.11 2.06
CA PHE A 641 -5.46 -0.43 2.42
C PHE A 641 -6.59 -0.59 1.39
N TYR A 642 -6.29 -0.68 0.09
CA TYR A 642 -7.29 -1.00 -0.93
C TYR A 642 -7.90 -2.38 -0.66
N TYR A 643 -7.06 -3.40 -0.45
CA TYR A 643 -7.52 -4.76 -0.20
C TYR A 643 -8.22 -4.93 1.16
N ALA A 644 -7.76 -4.26 2.22
CA ALA A 644 -8.37 -4.36 3.55
C ALA A 644 -9.73 -3.65 3.70
N LEU A 645 -10.10 -2.77 2.76
CA LEU A 645 -11.31 -1.94 2.87
C LEU A 645 -12.31 -2.16 1.73
N SER A 646 -11.86 -2.25 0.48
CA SER A 646 -12.74 -2.47 -0.67
C SER A 646 -13.29 -3.90 -0.75
N TYR A 647 -12.67 -4.86 -0.07
CA TYR A 647 -13.00 -6.29 -0.08
C TYR A 647 -13.39 -6.78 1.31
N ASP A 648 -14.02 -7.94 1.42
CA ASP A 648 -14.21 -8.59 2.72
C ASP A 648 -13.00 -9.48 3.05
N MET A 649 -11.87 -8.81 3.32
CA MET A 649 -10.61 -9.41 3.76
C MET A 649 -10.28 -8.99 5.20
N SER A 650 -9.70 -9.92 5.96
CA SER A 650 -8.98 -9.59 7.19
C SER A 650 -7.67 -8.86 6.92
N VAL A 651 -7.13 -8.19 7.93
CA VAL A 651 -5.81 -7.54 7.89
C VAL A 651 -4.72 -8.51 7.39
N ASN A 652 -4.70 -9.76 7.88
CA ASN A 652 -3.71 -10.77 7.46
C ASN A 652 -3.85 -11.15 5.97
N GLN A 653 -5.08 -11.31 5.47
CA GLN A 653 -5.34 -11.61 4.05
C GLN A 653 -4.95 -10.42 3.16
N ALA A 654 -5.22 -9.18 3.59
CA ALA A 654 -4.82 -7.98 2.86
C ALA A 654 -3.29 -7.76 2.86
N LEU A 655 -2.59 -8.05 3.97
CA LEU A 655 -1.13 -8.05 4.05
C LEU A 655 -0.52 -9.08 3.10
N ASP A 656 -1.07 -10.30 3.05
CA ASP A 656 -0.66 -11.32 2.10
C ASP A 656 -0.95 -10.87 0.66
N HIS A 657 -2.15 -10.36 0.36
CA HIS A 657 -2.54 -9.94 -0.99
C HIS A 657 -1.63 -8.81 -1.52
N ALA A 658 -1.36 -7.78 -0.72
CA ALA A 658 -0.43 -6.71 -1.08
C ALA A 658 1.00 -7.24 -1.29
N SER A 659 1.46 -8.18 -0.47
CA SER A 659 2.81 -8.76 -0.59
C SER A 659 2.96 -9.66 -1.84
N TRP A 660 1.92 -10.42 -2.20
CA TRP A 660 1.86 -11.19 -3.45
C TRP A 660 1.87 -10.26 -4.66
N GLN A 661 1.11 -9.16 -4.62
CA GLN A 661 1.06 -8.16 -5.70
C GLN A 661 2.42 -7.48 -5.92
N CYS A 662 3.11 -7.09 -4.85
CA CYS A 662 4.40 -6.39 -4.94
C CYS A 662 5.60 -7.31 -5.22
N TRP A 663 5.62 -8.54 -4.66
CA TRP A 663 6.82 -9.38 -4.64
C TRP A 663 6.61 -10.85 -5.03
N GLY A 664 5.38 -11.30 -5.26
CA GLY A 664 5.09 -12.72 -5.52
C GLY A 664 5.35 -13.62 -4.31
N GLN A 665 5.14 -13.11 -3.09
CA GLN A 665 5.35 -13.82 -1.83
C GLN A 665 4.32 -13.39 -0.78
N TYR A 666 3.95 -14.30 0.13
CA TYR A 666 3.10 -13.98 1.28
C TYR A 666 3.82 -13.05 2.28
N PHE A 667 3.08 -12.29 3.09
CA PHE A 667 3.64 -11.30 4.02
C PHE A 667 4.63 -11.93 4.99
N GLY A 668 4.35 -13.14 5.48
CA GLY A 668 5.26 -13.91 6.34
C GLY A 668 6.69 -14.08 5.81
N ASN A 669 6.90 -14.03 4.49
CA ASN A 669 8.21 -14.17 3.84
C ASN A 669 8.75 -12.88 3.18
N CYS A 670 7.89 -11.91 2.87
CA CYS A 670 8.32 -10.73 2.11
C CYS A 670 9.31 -9.85 2.91
N PRO A 671 10.10 -8.97 2.27
CA PRO A 671 11.18 -8.24 2.95
C PRO A 671 10.71 -7.37 4.12
N LEU A 672 9.46 -6.87 4.08
CA LEU A 672 8.86 -6.16 5.21
C LEU A 672 8.82 -7.02 6.48
N ARG A 673 8.68 -8.35 6.40
CA ARG A 673 8.60 -9.25 7.55
C ARG A 673 9.91 -9.97 7.85
N THR A 674 10.66 -10.34 6.83
CA THR A 674 11.91 -11.12 6.97
C THR A 674 13.16 -10.27 7.17
N GLY A 675 13.14 -9.01 6.73
CA GLY A 675 14.21 -8.05 6.94
C GLY A 675 14.43 -7.13 5.74
N PHE A 676 14.49 -5.82 6.00
CA PHE A 676 14.95 -4.82 5.04
C PHE A 676 15.88 -3.81 5.74
N THR A 677 16.72 -3.13 4.96
CA THR A 677 17.43 -1.93 5.42
C THR A 677 16.51 -0.74 5.22
N ALA A 678 16.08 -0.09 6.30
CA ALA A 678 15.26 1.12 6.23
C ALA A 678 16.14 2.38 6.03
N VAL A 679 15.58 3.47 5.47
CA VAL A 679 16.34 4.69 5.09
C VAL A 679 15.53 5.98 5.41
N TRP A 680 16.10 6.97 6.17
CA TRP A 680 15.31 8.10 6.76
C TRP A 680 15.81 9.55 6.59
N PRO A 681 15.04 10.44 5.94
CA PRO A 681 15.44 11.84 5.69
C PRO A 681 15.58 12.75 6.92
N PHE A 682 16.81 12.98 7.43
CA PHE A 682 17.16 13.96 8.48
C PHE A 682 18.33 14.88 8.08
N TYR A 683 18.02 16.06 7.50
CA TYR A 683 18.98 17.06 7.04
C TYR A 683 19.75 17.69 8.20
N TYR A 684 21.04 17.91 8.00
CA TYR A 684 22.00 18.28 9.03
C TYR A 684 23.27 18.90 8.42
N ASN A 685 23.92 19.85 9.09
CA ASN A 685 25.08 20.60 8.57
C ASN A 685 24.86 21.19 7.16
N GLY A 686 23.60 21.53 6.85
CA GLY A 686 23.21 22.01 5.54
C GLY A 686 22.94 20.90 4.51
N GLN A 687 22.71 19.63 4.92
CA GLN A 687 22.81 18.43 4.06
C GLN A 687 21.89 17.23 4.43
N TRP A 688 21.16 16.60 3.49
CA TRP A 688 20.63 15.21 3.63
C TRP A 688 21.66 14.15 3.14
N ASN A 689 21.89 13.02 3.84
CA ASN A 689 22.96 12.03 3.60
C ASN A 689 22.53 10.51 3.76
N ASN A 690 23.09 9.46 4.42
CA ASN A 690 22.31 8.16 4.48
C ASN A 690 22.07 7.35 5.81
N HIS A 691 20.87 7.48 6.41
CA HIS A 691 20.46 6.90 7.70
C HIS A 691 19.90 5.50 7.53
N TYR A 692 20.76 4.50 7.59
CA TYR A 692 20.39 3.10 7.45
C TYR A 692 19.94 2.46 8.77
N GLY A 693 18.86 1.68 8.71
CA GLY A 693 18.40 0.79 9.77
C GLY A 693 18.32 -0.65 9.28
N ASP A 694 19.42 -1.39 9.40
CA ASP A 694 19.47 -2.81 9.03
C ASP A 694 18.62 -3.70 9.94
N GLY A 695 18.15 -4.83 9.40
CA GLY A 695 17.29 -5.78 10.13
C GLY A 695 15.92 -5.22 10.49
N SER A 696 15.48 -4.15 9.81
CA SER A 696 14.16 -3.56 10.04
C SER A 696 13.06 -4.50 9.57
N THR A 697 11.98 -4.55 10.33
CA THR A 697 10.83 -5.43 10.09
C THR A 697 9.53 -4.75 10.54
N MET A 698 8.44 -5.11 9.88
CA MET A 698 7.08 -4.79 10.28
C MET A 698 6.56 -5.87 11.23
N ALA A 699 6.05 -5.43 12.37
CA ALA A 699 5.34 -6.26 13.32
C ALA A 699 3.83 -6.05 13.21
N VAL A 700 3.11 -7.16 13.31
CA VAL A 700 1.65 -7.21 13.43
C VAL A 700 1.37 -7.78 14.82
N TYR A 701 0.56 -7.09 15.61
CA TYR A 701 0.15 -7.51 16.95
C TYR A 701 -1.36 -7.62 17.07
N GLY A 702 -1.82 -8.59 17.85
CA GLY A 702 -3.22 -8.77 18.20
C GLY A 702 -3.97 -9.76 17.34
N ASN A 703 -5.14 -9.37 16.85
CA ASN A 703 -5.96 -10.18 15.98
C ASN A 703 -5.88 -9.67 14.54
N GLY A 704 -4.89 -10.14 13.77
CA GLY A 704 -4.81 -9.84 12.34
C GLY A 704 -5.94 -10.47 11.50
N ASN A 705 -6.80 -11.31 12.09
CA ASN A 705 -7.97 -11.87 11.41
C ASN A 705 -9.22 -10.95 11.50
N ILE A 706 -9.11 -9.72 12.03
CA ILE A 706 -10.20 -8.74 11.91
C ILE A 706 -10.30 -8.20 10.48
N SER A 707 -11.52 -8.05 9.96
CA SER A 707 -11.81 -7.22 8.79
C SER A 707 -11.86 -5.74 9.20
N LEU A 708 -11.35 -4.86 8.33
CA LEU A 708 -11.51 -3.41 8.50
C LEU A 708 -12.81 -2.88 7.88
N ARG A 709 -13.48 -3.70 7.05
CA ARG A 709 -14.79 -3.37 6.49
C ARG A 709 -15.90 -3.42 7.57
N PRO A 710 -17.04 -2.72 7.38
CA PRO A 710 -18.20 -2.80 8.26
C PRO A 710 -18.79 -4.18 8.47
#